data_AF-A0A7S4IRQ5-F1
#
_entry.id   AF-A0A7S4IRQ5-F1
#
_cell.length_a   1.000
_cell.length_b   1.000
_cell.length_c   1.000
_cell.angle_alpha   90.00
_cell.angle_beta   90.00
_cell.angle_gamma   90.00
#
_symmetry.space_group_name_H-M   'P 1'
#
loop_
_entity.id
_entity.type
_entity.pdbx_description
1 polymer ?
#
loop_
_entity_poly.entity_id
_entity_poly.type
_entity_poly.pdbx_seq_one_letter_code
_entity_poly.pdbx_strand_id
1 'polypeptide(L)'
;QNDAGSSPSSSSSSTSIDALVKRVLSQPRHRKGRYIALEALLPVVGAKKLLKLGGGSGGGGGSSSSPGNGTNANTNTGTGTSDDEIALVPSLVAAVGDRSNHANSVAALLGKVLAALRKDMCVEAGMDDTDEGDVEGELLMSNKKKRRREKDMKKRRRREAAAAAATAATAAAPKAEATPLQPTEPPAITAKLEPDPMTPAKKSRLPPGYLALFVPHFASALLSSSDRFRRVQSSDFLLPLIEDAVGGPPRRGDAAMTFAELLREIGSRGRRKVTSDSDGDGAGGWAVGGEAAGERPEDIVAWAKLEVIRRALSQKLLGAGSTLSPGASATLEVAVRDELPPALLRSALVHECSRVRGTAYASIEAAAPSYYPPPSDDVAAVAAAAAAAGGGLTTAGGPERRALELTVFESRLWSESLPYGIKCGEREYGERVTACLGGLLRRMSLAQSELEEATGMPAAVEEDAVAAFASNVLIDKIVIRQGAYPGTVADKETFVLPLLDALLDFSCEGTEELDNDFASANRKKKPHHRRTGKRGVPKRRLSPSQLHSRRLVLRRMLSTDMFGTLLSLLHSPWDRTRSSSYDFAASLIRRARARGEDLPPPLVEDAMAREATRRGVHLAGSPRQREADTGARLLALLHASSRPSRGGERGAAEFGGELVDLVENRLERMRIALERAVKGTTGSGGGGAGSAGTAEVAGDAPGEDEGEGESDAAPKGAGKLPLAHGLFQALRLVLDGGGAGARSDLHGRAARACCRAIELSLAVVADVKDHDEEE
;
A
#
# COMPACT_ATOMS: atom_id res chain seq x y z
N GLN A 1 68.35 41.52 -32.24
CA GLN A 1 68.02 42.85 -32.77
C GLN A 1 66.52 43.02 -32.60
N ASN A 2 66.14 43.51 -31.40
CA ASN A 2 65.39 44.76 -31.17
C ASN A 2 63.90 44.51 -31.49
N ASP A 3 62.99 44.35 -30.51
CA ASP A 3 62.77 45.26 -29.39
C ASP A 3 62.42 44.55 -28.08
N ALA A 4 63.06 45.04 -27.02
CA ALA A 4 62.70 44.85 -25.64
C ALA A 4 61.69 45.93 -25.25
N GLY A 5 60.65 45.57 -24.48
CA GLY A 5 59.83 46.55 -23.78
C GLY A 5 58.32 46.30 -23.82
N SER A 6 57.85 45.16 -23.33
CA SER A 6 56.46 45.04 -22.87
C SER A 6 56.45 44.61 -21.40
N SER A 7 56.35 45.61 -20.53
CA SER A 7 56.10 45.45 -19.10
C SER A 7 54.96 44.44 -18.87
N PRO A 8 55.10 43.45 -18.00
CA PRO A 8 53.96 42.66 -17.56
C PRO A 8 53.11 43.58 -16.68
N SER A 9 52.11 44.22 -17.27
CA SER A 9 51.02 44.80 -16.49
C SER A 9 50.37 43.63 -15.76
N SER A 10 50.71 43.48 -14.48
CA SER A 10 50.00 42.65 -13.52
C SER A 10 48.62 43.26 -13.32
N SER A 11 47.75 43.15 -14.32
CA SER A 11 46.32 43.18 -14.09
C SER A 11 46.05 41.91 -13.30
N SER A 12 46.05 42.04 -11.97
CA SER A 12 45.48 41.05 -11.08
C SER A 12 44.06 40.84 -11.56
N SER A 13 43.86 39.82 -12.38
CA SER A 13 42.55 39.37 -12.82
C SER A 13 41.86 38.83 -11.58
N SER A 14 41.34 39.73 -10.75
CA SER A 14 40.38 39.38 -9.73
C SER A 14 39.24 38.73 -10.51
N THR A 15 39.24 37.40 -10.57
CA THR A 15 38.15 36.64 -11.16
C THR A 15 36.92 37.03 -10.39
N SER A 16 36.16 37.97 -10.97
CA SER A 16 34.92 38.45 -10.38
C SER A 16 34.06 37.24 -10.06
N ILE A 17 33.42 37.26 -8.88
CA ILE A 17 32.50 36.18 -8.46
C ILE A 17 31.48 35.89 -9.57
N ASP A 18 31.12 36.90 -10.38
CA ASP A 18 30.21 36.76 -11.52
C ASP A 18 30.79 35.90 -12.66
N ALA A 19 32.10 36.00 -12.91
CA ALA A 19 32.80 35.14 -13.87
C ALA A 19 32.85 33.69 -13.38
N LEU A 20 33.03 33.48 -12.06
CA LEU A 20 32.96 32.14 -11.46
C LEU A 20 31.55 31.55 -11.57
N VAL A 21 30.51 32.32 -11.25
CA VAL A 21 29.11 31.89 -11.40
C VAL A 21 28.81 31.51 -12.85
N LYS A 22 29.17 32.35 -13.82
CA LYS A 22 29.00 32.04 -15.25
C LYS A 22 29.73 30.76 -15.65
N ARG A 23 30.96 30.55 -15.16
CA ARG A 23 31.74 29.32 -15.40
C ARG A 23 31.12 28.08 -14.76
N VAL A 24 30.47 28.21 -13.60
CA VAL A 24 29.74 27.11 -12.96
C VAL A 24 28.46 26.80 -13.74
N LEU A 25 27.72 27.83 -14.17
CA LEU A 25 26.48 27.68 -14.93
C LEU A 25 26.72 27.10 -16.34
N SER A 26 27.90 27.34 -16.93
CA SER A 26 28.30 26.74 -18.20
C SER A 26 28.72 25.27 -18.10
N GLN A 27 28.90 24.72 -16.88
CA GLN A 27 29.17 23.29 -16.72
C GLN A 27 27.97 22.44 -17.18
N PRO A 28 28.18 21.24 -17.75
CA PRO A 28 27.10 20.34 -18.13
C PRO A 28 26.13 20.04 -16.98
N ARG A 29 24.83 19.95 -17.29
CA ARG A 29 23.75 19.75 -16.30
C ARG A 29 23.97 18.48 -15.47
N HIS A 30 24.38 17.37 -16.08
CA HIS A 30 24.57 16.11 -15.35
C HIS A 30 25.72 16.11 -14.31
N ARG A 31 26.55 17.15 -14.21
CA ARG A 31 27.69 17.19 -13.27
C ARG A 31 27.26 17.59 -11.87
N LYS A 32 27.37 16.68 -10.90
CA LYS A 32 27.12 16.95 -9.46
C LYS A 32 27.83 18.20 -8.94
N GLY A 33 29.10 18.38 -9.34
CA GLY A 33 29.93 19.51 -8.89
C GLY A 33 29.35 20.88 -9.24
N ARG A 34 28.57 20.98 -10.34
CA ARG A 34 27.85 22.20 -10.70
C ARG A 34 26.88 22.61 -9.59
N TYR A 35 26.07 21.67 -9.10
CA TYR A 35 25.03 21.95 -8.11
C TYR A 35 25.61 22.25 -6.73
N ILE A 36 26.66 21.54 -6.33
CA ILE A 36 27.36 21.81 -5.07
C ILE A 36 27.98 23.22 -5.11
N ALA A 37 28.59 23.61 -6.24
CA ALA A 37 29.15 24.94 -6.40
C ALA A 37 28.05 26.02 -6.37
N LEU A 38 26.92 25.81 -7.04
CA LEU A 38 25.78 26.74 -7.00
C LEU A 38 25.19 26.87 -5.58
N GLU A 39 25.12 25.77 -4.84
CA GLU A 39 24.66 25.77 -3.45
C GLU A 39 25.59 26.59 -2.54
N ALA A 40 26.91 26.47 -2.73
CA ALA A 40 27.90 27.24 -1.99
C ALA A 40 27.91 28.73 -2.40
N LEU A 41 27.61 29.04 -3.67
CA LEU A 41 27.56 30.41 -4.17
C LEU A 41 26.25 31.14 -3.84
N LEU A 42 25.15 30.42 -3.62
CA LEU A 42 23.84 31.00 -3.29
C LEU A 42 23.87 32.03 -2.15
N PRO A 43 24.45 31.76 -0.96
CA PRO A 43 24.51 32.75 0.12
C PRO A 43 25.45 33.93 -0.15
N VAL A 44 26.41 33.79 -1.08
CA VAL A 44 27.39 34.85 -1.39
C VAL A 44 26.86 35.80 -2.46
N VAL A 45 26.20 35.24 -3.48
CA VAL A 45 25.78 35.97 -4.68
C VAL A 45 24.34 36.48 -4.55
N GLY A 46 23.51 35.78 -3.79
CA GLY A 46 22.06 36.00 -3.76
C GLY A 46 21.36 35.30 -4.92
N ALA A 47 20.10 34.90 -4.68
CA ALA A 47 19.37 34.09 -5.64
C ALA A 47 18.96 34.89 -6.87
N LYS A 48 18.56 36.16 -6.70
CA LYS A 48 18.24 37.07 -7.80
C LYS A 48 19.41 37.26 -8.75
N LYS A 49 20.61 37.49 -8.23
CA LYS A 49 21.82 37.67 -9.05
C LYS A 49 22.24 36.37 -9.75
N LEU A 50 22.06 35.21 -9.11
CA LEU A 50 22.25 33.91 -9.76
C LEU A 50 21.30 33.69 -10.94
N LEU A 51 20.02 34.11 -10.84
CA LEU A 51 19.08 34.05 -11.96
C LEU A 51 19.56 34.92 -13.13
N LYS A 52 19.88 36.20 -12.86
CA LYS A 52 20.31 37.16 -13.88
C LYS A 52 21.56 36.69 -14.64
N LEU A 53 22.54 36.18 -13.91
CA LEU A 53 23.78 35.65 -14.50
C LEU A 53 23.56 34.36 -15.31
N GLY A 54 22.48 33.62 -15.03
CA GLY A 54 22.09 32.43 -15.78
C GLY A 54 21.37 32.72 -17.10
N GLY A 55 20.64 33.84 -17.21
CA GLY A 55 19.93 34.24 -18.42
C GLY A 55 20.86 34.61 -19.60
N GLY A 56 21.95 35.34 -19.32
CA GLY A 56 22.79 35.95 -20.36
C GLY A 56 23.78 35.03 -21.11
N SER A 57 23.82 33.72 -20.85
CA SER A 57 24.85 32.83 -21.43
C SER A 57 24.46 32.17 -22.76
N GLY A 58 23.24 32.39 -23.28
CA GLY A 58 22.71 31.64 -24.43
C GLY A 58 22.86 32.27 -25.81
N GLY A 59 23.30 33.53 -25.93
CA GLY A 59 23.02 34.35 -27.13
C GLY A 59 24.17 34.66 -28.10
N GLY A 60 25.41 34.20 -27.90
CA GLY A 60 26.50 34.67 -28.78
C GLY A 60 27.71 33.75 -28.82
N GLY A 61 27.82 32.92 -29.86
CA GLY A 61 29.02 32.13 -30.11
C GLY A 61 28.77 30.85 -30.91
N GLY A 62 28.14 30.97 -32.07
CA GLY A 62 27.84 29.86 -32.98
C GLY A 62 28.28 30.13 -34.41
N SER A 63 29.46 30.70 -34.62
CA SER A 63 30.15 30.66 -35.92
C SER A 63 31.09 29.46 -35.94
N SER A 64 30.57 28.30 -36.34
CA SER A 64 31.39 27.23 -36.89
C SER A 64 30.62 26.61 -38.05
N SER A 65 31.09 26.92 -39.25
CA SER A 65 30.69 26.36 -40.53
C SER A 65 30.71 24.83 -40.52
N SER A 66 29.54 24.23 -40.69
CA SER A 66 29.37 22.87 -41.19
C SER A 66 28.21 22.90 -42.20
N PRO A 67 28.42 22.59 -43.50
CA PRO A 67 27.35 22.62 -44.48
C PRO A 67 26.61 21.28 -44.45
N GLY A 68 25.32 21.30 -44.13
CA GLY A 68 24.51 20.07 -44.04
C GLY A 68 23.02 20.32 -43.86
N ASN A 69 22.37 20.69 -44.97
CA ASN A 69 20.99 20.40 -45.37
C ASN A 69 19.81 20.49 -44.34
N GLY A 70 19.07 21.60 -44.42
CA GLY A 70 17.61 21.62 -44.62
C GLY A 70 16.65 21.11 -43.53
N THR A 71 16.14 22.01 -42.69
CA THR A 71 14.73 22.52 -42.71
C THR A 71 14.48 23.36 -41.45
N ASN A 72 14.51 24.68 -41.60
CA ASN A 72 14.15 25.65 -40.57
C ASN A 72 12.64 25.91 -40.62
N ALA A 73 11.92 25.54 -39.56
CA ALA A 73 10.61 26.11 -39.26
C ALA A 73 10.79 27.14 -38.14
N ASN A 74 10.78 28.40 -38.55
CA ASN A 74 10.89 29.58 -37.70
C ASN A 74 9.48 29.99 -37.25
N THR A 75 9.11 29.78 -35.98
CA THR A 75 7.88 30.33 -35.41
C THR A 75 8.20 31.57 -34.59
N ASN A 76 8.03 32.71 -35.26
CA ASN A 76 8.15 34.04 -34.70
C ASN A 76 6.74 34.59 -34.46
N THR A 77 6.33 34.76 -33.20
CA THR A 77 5.22 35.64 -32.82
C THR A 77 5.61 36.42 -31.56
N GLY A 78 5.81 37.74 -31.74
CA GLY A 78 6.01 38.71 -30.67
C GLY A 78 4.81 38.78 -29.74
N THR A 79 4.99 39.14 -28.48
CA THR A 79 5.28 40.52 -28.05
C THR A 79 6.51 40.63 -27.17
N GLY A 80 7.44 41.52 -27.55
CA GLY A 80 8.70 41.76 -26.85
C GLY A 80 8.52 42.52 -25.53
N THR A 81 8.64 41.79 -24.43
CA THR A 81 9.31 42.26 -23.20
C THR A 81 10.59 41.43 -23.04
N SER A 82 11.65 42.05 -22.55
CA SER A 82 13.01 41.51 -22.42
C SER A 82 13.13 40.36 -21.39
N ASP A 83 12.49 39.22 -21.66
CA ASP A 83 12.32 38.07 -20.74
C ASP A 83 13.44 37.00 -20.82
N ASP A 84 14.59 37.29 -21.44
CA ASP A 84 15.76 36.39 -21.47
C ASP A 84 16.42 36.13 -20.09
N GLU A 85 15.83 36.63 -19.00
CA GLU A 85 16.47 36.71 -17.67
C GLU A 85 16.31 35.46 -16.75
N ILE A 86 15.70 34.35 -17.17
CA ILE A 86 15.43 33.21 -16.24
C ILE A 86 15.70 31.82 -16.85
N ALA A 87 16.94 31.54 -17.27
CA ALA A 87 17.30 30.19 -17.73
C ALA A 87 17.63 29.19 -16.59
N LEU A 88 17.86 29.67 -15.36
CA LEU A 88 18.33 28.84 -14.26
C LEU A 88 17.24 27.90 -13.70
N VAL A 89 16.04 28.42 -13.37
CA VAL A 89 14.93 27.61 -12.85
C VAL A 89 14.51 26.52 -13.85
N PRO A 90 14.25 26.81 -15.14
CA PRO A 90 13.97 25.76 -16.12
C PRO A 90 15.10 24.74 -16.22
N SER A 91 16.37 25.17 -16.14
CA SER A 91 17.52 24.26 -16.19
C SER A 91 17.60 23.34 -14.97
N LEU A 92 17.25 23.83 -13.77
CA LEU A 92 17.21 23.01 -12.55
C LEU A 92 16.04 22.04 -12.58
N VAL A 93 14.84 22.50 -12.97
CA VAL A 93 13.65 21.68 -13.12
C VAL A 93 13.88 20.55 -14.12
N ALA A 94 14.47 20.85 -15.29
CA ALA A 94 14.83 19.83 -16.28
C ALA A 94 15.80 18.78 -15.71
N ALA A 95 16.79 19.21 -14.93
CA ALA A 95 17.78 18.33 -14.34
C ALA A 95 17.25 17.43 -13.22
N VAL A 96 16.18 17.84 -12.52
CA VAL A 96 15.49 16.98 -11.54
C VAL A 96 14.90 15.74 -12.21
N GLY A 97 14.37 15.91 -13.43
CA GLY A 97 13.76 14.82 -14.20
C GLY A 97 14.77 13.96 -14.97
N ASP A 98 16.03 14.37 -15.07
CA ASP A 98 17.05 13.55 -15.74
C ASP A 98 17.39 12.33 -14.88
N ARG A 99 17.69 11.18 -15.51
CA ARG A 99 18.05 9.89 -14.84
C ARG A 99 19.35 9.92 -14.01
N SER A 100 19.80 11.10 -13.59
CA SER A 100 20.98 11.28 -12.77
C SER A 100 20.74 10.86 -11.32
N ASN A 101 21.77 10.30 -10.68
CA ASN A 101 21.78 9.96 -9.25
C ASN A 101 21.77 11.19 -8.32
N HIS A 102 21.53 12.40 -8.86
CA HIS A 102 21.65 13.67 -8.14
C HIS A 102 20.34 14.46 -8.07
N ALA A 103 19.22 13.92 -8.54
CA ALA A 103 17.91 14.59 -8.49
C ALA A 103 17.55 15.14 -7.09
N ASN A 104 17.86 14.39 -6.03
CA ASN A 104 17.72 14.85 -4.65
C ASN A 104 18.49 16.15 -4.35
N SER A 105 19.76 16.23 -4.76
CA SER A 105 20.61 17.40 -4.54
C SER A 105 20.16 18.59 -5.39
N VAL A 106 19.73 18.33 -6.62
CA VAL A 106 19.20 19.37 -7.52
C VAL A 106 17.88 19.93 -6.97
N ALA A 107 16.98 19.06 -6.50
CA ALA A 107 15.73 19.43 -5.87
C ALA A 107 15.95 20.26 -4.60
N ALA A 108 16.88 19.84 -3.74
CA ALA A 108 17.25 20.59 -2.54
C ALA A 108 17.83 21.97 -2.86
N LEU A 109 18.70 22.07 -3.89
CA LEU A 109 19.21 23.36 -4.37
C LEU A 109 18.09 24.23 -4.92
N LEU A 110 17.19 23.68 -5.73
CA LEU A 110 16.05 24.40 -6.29
C LEU A 110 15.16 24.96 -5.18
N GLY A 111 14.84 24.17 -4.15
CA GLY A 111 14.10 24.63 -2.98
C GLY A 111 14.79 25.81 -2.27
N LYS A 112 16.11 25.75 -2.07
CA LYS A 112 16.90 26.84 -1.47
C LYS A 112 16.90 28.11 -2.33
N VAL A 113 17.04 27.96 -3.65
CA VAL A 113 17.01 29.06 -4.60
C VAL A 113 15.65 29.74 -4.57
N LEU A 114 14.55 28.99 -4.63
CA LEU A 114 13.18 29.53 -4.58
C LEU A 114 12.90 30.23 -3.24
N ALA A 115 13.27 29.61 -2.12
CA ALA A 115 13.10 30.21 -0.80
C ALA A 115 13.88 31.52 -0.64
N ALA A 116 15.11 31.59 -1.16
CA ALA A 116 15.92 32.80 -1.16
C ALA A 116 15.34 33.89 -2.10
N LEU A 117 14.88 33.52 -3.30
CA LEU A 117 14.21 34.45 -4.22
C LEU A 117 12.95 35.06 -3.61
N ARG A 118 12.15 34.24 -2.91
CA ARG A 118 10.97 34.71 -2.20
C ARG A 118 11.34 35.80 -1.20
N LYS A 119 12.38 35.58 -0.38
CA LYS A 119 12.86 36.56 0.61
C LYS A 119 13.32 37.85 -0.08
N ASP A 120 14.12 37.75 -1.13
CA ASP A 120 14.56 38.91 -1.93
C ASP A 120 13.36 39.72 -2.46
N MET A 121 12.35 39.03 -3.03
CA MET A 121 11.16 39.68 -3.59
C MET A 121 10.22 40.26 -2.51
N CYS A 122 10.12 39.65 -1.34
CA CYS A 122 9.36 40.23 -0.21
C CYS A 122 9.97 41.55 0.23
N VAL A 123 11.30 41.59 0.38
CA VAL A 123 12.03 42.81 0.75
C VAL A 123 11.81 43.91 -0.29
N GLU A 124 11.88 43.58 -1.58
CA GLU A 124 11.63 44.55 -2.66
C GLU A 124 10.18 45.05 -2.71
N ALA A 125 9.21 44.20 -2.36
CA ALA A 125 7.81 44.56 -2.27
C ALA A 125 7.47 45.35 -0.99
N GLY A 126 8.44 45.62 -0.12
CA GLY A 126 8.20 46.23 1.19
C GLY A 126 7.34 45.35 2.11
N MET A 127 7.28 44.05 1.85
CA MET A 127 6.59 43.08 2.68
C MET A 127 7.53 42.69 3.81
N ASP A 128 7.22 43.14 5.01
CA ASP A 128 8.05 42.89 6.18
C ASP A 128 8.00 41.39 6.53
N ASP A 129 9.07 40.67 6.19
CA ASP A 129 9.21 39.23 6.43
C ASP A 129 9.59 38.95 7.90
N THR A 130 9.56 39.98 8.76
CA THR A 130 9.98 39.98 10.17
C THR A 130 9.21 38.99 11.04
N ASP A 131 7.99 38.62 10.66
CA ASP A 131 7.24 37.53 11.30
C ASP A 131 7.97 36.16 11.21
N GLU A 132 8.91 35.94 10.26
CA GLU A 132 9.68 34.69 10.18
C GLU A 132 10.81 34.61 11.24
N GLY A 133 11.34 35.75 11.70
CA GLY A 133 12.45 35.79 12.65
C GLY A 133 12.10 35.22 14.02
N ASP A 134 10.88 35.52 14.48
CA ASP A 134 10.37 34.98 15.74
C ASP A 134 10.03 33.50 15.63
N VAL A 135 9.48 33.05 14.48
CA VAL A 135 9.09 31.66 14.27
C VAL A 135 10.30 30.74 14.08
N GLU A 136 11.34 31.13 13.34
CA GLU A 136 12.58 30.33 13.24
C GLU A 136 13.29 30.23 14.59
N GLY A 137 13.32 31.32 15.36
CA GLY A 137 13.78 31.33 16.75
C GLY A 137 12.98 30.35 17.62
N GLU A 138 11.66 30.36 17.52
CA GLU A 138 10.77 29.47 18.25
C GLU A 138 10.90 28.00 17.82
N LEU A 139 11.09 27.72 16.52
CA LEU A 139 11.25 26.37 15.98
C LEU A 139 12.60 25.77 16.38
N LEU A 140 13.68 26.56 16.33
CA LEU A 140 15.01 26.15 16.81
C LEU A 140 14.98 25.91 18.32
N MET A 141 14.30 26.77 19.08
CA MET A 141 14.10 26.60 20.52
C MET A 141 13.20 25.40 20.84
N SER A 142 12.17 25.13 20.05
CA SER A 142 11.27 23.98 20.18
C SER A 142 11.99 22.67 19.87
N ASN A 143 12.84 22.62 18.82
CA ASN A 143 13.68 21.46 18.52
C ASN A 143 14.75 21.23 19.61
N LYS A 144 15.37 22.29 20.13
CA LYS A 144 16.31 22.21 21.25
C LYS A 144 15.61 21.74 22.54
N LYS A 145 14.40 22.23 22.83
CA LYS A 145 13.54 21.83 23.95
C LYS A 145 13.07 20.38 23.81
N LYS A 146 12.74 19.93 22.59
CA LYS A 146 12.39 18.54 22.27
C LYS A 146 13.58 17.61 22.48
N ARG A 147 14.78 17.99 22.02
CA ARG A 147 16.02 17.23 22.28
C ARG A 147 16.37 17.19 23.77
N ARG A 148 16.14 18.26 24.53
CA ARG A 148 16.29 18.28 25.99
C ARG A 148 15.29 17.33 26.67
N ARG A 149 13.99 17.45 26.36
CA ARG A 149 12.93 16.56 26.87
C ARG A 149 13.20 15.08 26.56
N GLU A 150 13.72 14.77 25.38
CA GLU A 150 14.10 13.40 25.00
C GLU A 150 15.31 12.89 25.79
N LYS A 151 16.33 13.73 26.00
CA LYS A 151 17.46 13.40 26.88
C LYS A 151 16.99 13.19 28.32
N ASP A 152 16.10 14.03 28.82
CA ASP A 152 15.56 13.92 30.18
C ASP A 152 14.68 12.69 30.35
N MET A 153 13.82 12.38 29.37
CA MET A 153 13.00 11.16 29.38
C MET A 153 13.89 9.90 29.32
N LYS A 154 14.96 9.90 28.51
CA LYS A 154 15.93 8.79 28.46
C LYS A 154 16.70 8.66 29.78
N LYS A 155 17.05 9.77 30.43
CA LYS A 155 17.67 9.80 31.75
C LYS A 155 16.72 9.29 32.84
N ARG A 156 15.44 9.67 32.78
CA ARG A 156 14.39 9.20 33.69
C ARG A 156 14.17 7.69 33.54
N ARG A 157 14.06 7.17 32.31
CA ARG A 157 13.97 5.72 32.06
C ARG A 157 15.17 4.94 32.59
N ARG A 158 16.39 5.50 32.49
CA ARG A 158 17.58 4.89 33.09
C ARG A 158 17.51 4.87 34.61
N ARG A 159 16.97 5.92 35.24
CA ARG A 159 16.76 5.97 36.70
C ARG A 159 15.65 5.00 37.14
N GLU A 160 14.55 4.92 36.42
CA GLU A 160 13.45 3.99 36.70
C GLU A 160 13.89 2.53 36.51
N ALA A 161 14.68 2.23 35.47
CA ALA A 161 15.26 0.90 35.28
C ALA A 161 16.29 0.53 36.36
N ALA A 162 17.13 1.49 36.79
CA ALA A 162 18.07 1.29 37.89
C ALA A 162 17.35 1.12 39.23
N ALA A 163 16.29 1.89 39.47
CA ALA A 163 15.44 1.75 40.65
C ALA A 163 14.74 0.40 40.65
N ALA A 164 14.11 -0.01 39.54
CA ALA A 164 13.47 -1.32 39.42
C ALA A 164 14.47 -2.48 39.61
N ALA A 165 15.71 -2.35 39.13
CA ALA A 165 16.76 -3.32 39.38
C ALA A 165 17.16 -3.36 40.89
N ALA A 166 17.18 -2.22 41.57
CA ALA A 166 17.44 -2.14 43.00
C ALA A 166 16.28 -2.70 43.86
N THR A 167 15.02 -2.48 43.44
CA THR A 167 13.84 -3.06 44.11
C THR A 167 13.74 -4.56 43.87
N ALA A 168 14.11 -5.04 42.68
CA ALA A 168 14.18 -6.47 42.39
C ALA A 168 15.27 -7.19 43.22
N ALA A 169 16.33 -6.48 43.60
CA ALA A 169 17.38 -7.01 44.48
C ALA A 169 16.98 -7.05 45.97
N THR A 170 15.95 -6.29 46.38
CA THR A 170 15.49 -6.23 47.79
C THR A 170 14.19 -7.00 48.06
N ALA A 171 13.51 -7.50 47.03
CA ALA A 171 12.23 -8.23 47.15
C ALA A 171 12.36 -9.73 47.46
N ALA A 172 13.36 -10.14 48.25
CA ALA A 172 13.50 -11.48 48.80
C ALA A 172 13.32 -11.47 50.33
N ALA A 173 12.16 -11.04 50.81
CA ALA A 173 11.73 -11.22 52.19
C ALA A 173 10.18 -11.32 52.24
N PRO A 174 9.59 -12.28 52.96
CA PRO A 174 8.14 -12.46 53.01
C PRO A 174 7.52 -11.76 54.22
N LYS A 175 6.34 -11.13 54.00
CA LYS A 175 5.26 -10.73 54.95
C LYS A 175 4.69 -9.38 54.48
N ALA A 176 3.44 -9.00 54.69
CA ALA A 176 2.16 -9.61 55.06
C ALA A 176 1.12 -8.47 54.93
N GLU A 177 -0.16 -8.85 54.81
CA GLU A 177 -1.37 -8.02 55.02
C GLU A 177 -1.61 -6.76 54.19
N ALA A 178 -2.70 -6.84 53.42
CA ALA A 178 -3.29 -5.78 52.63
C ALA A 178 -4.28 -4.94 53.46
N THR A 179 -4.31 -3.63 53.20
CA THR A 179 -5.40 -2.72 53.61
C THR A 179 -5.88 -1.95 52.36
N PRO A 180 -7.19 -1.83 52.10
CA PRO A 180 -7.68 -1.17 50.89
C PRO A 180 -7.83 0.34 51.10
N LEU A 181 -7.23 1.13 50.19
CA LEU A 181 -7.41 2.57 50.09
C LEU A 181 -8.40 2.91 48.96
N GLN A 182 -9.34 3.79 49.28
CA GLN A 182 -10.36 4.32 48.37
C GLN A 182 -9.76 5.25 47.30
N PRO A 183 -10.36 5.32 46.09
CA PRO A 183 -9.94 6.24 45.05
C PRO A 183 -10.54 7.64 45.24
N THR A 184 -9.67 8.64 45.35
CA THR A 184 -10.01 10.07 45.23
C THR A 184 -10.11 10.48 43.76
N GLU A 185 -11.26 11.01 43.34
CA GLU A 185 -11.48 11.63 42.03
C GLU A 185 -10.74 12.97 41.90
N PRO A 186 -10.13 13.29 40.74
CA PRO A 186 -9.58 14.62 40.46
C PRO A 186 -10.66 15.59 39.94
N PRO A 187 -10.56 16.90 40.24
CA PRO A 187 -11.55 17.89 39.82
C PRO A 187 -11.51 18.17 38.31
N ALA A 188 -12.68 18.15 37.69
CA ALA A 188 -12.88 18.53 36.29
C ALA A 188 -12.73 20.05 36.11
N ILE A 189 -11.69 20.47 35.39
CA ILE A 189 -11.54 21.85 34.91
C ILE A 189 -12.08 21.91 33.48
N THR A 190 -13.31 22.39 33.33
CA THR A 190 -13.95 22.70 32.05
C THR A 190 -13.82 24.20 31.77
N ALA A 191 -12.67 24.61 31.23
CA ALA A 191 -12.51 25.95 30.67
C ALA A 191 -13.13 25.98 29.26
N LYS A 192 -14.31 26.59 29.13
CA LYS A 192 -14.90 26.96 27.83
C LYS A 192 -14.03 28.05 27.20
N LEU A 193 -13.30 27.73 26.13
CA LEU A 193 -12.75 28.74 25.22
C LEU A 193 -13.91 29.24 24.34
N GLU A 194 -14.27 30.51 24.49
CA GLU A 194 -15.11 31.20 23.51
C GLU A 194 -14.32 31.41 22.20
N PRO A 195 -14.94 31.23 21.02
CA PRO A 195 -14.29 31.47 19.74
C PRO A 195 -14.16 32.98 19.46
N ASP A 196 -12.93 33.44 19.26
CA ASP A 196 -12.61 34.82 18.86
C ASP A 196 -13.36 35.22 17.57
N PRO A 197 -13.88 36.46 17.48
CA PRO A 197 -14.61 36.93 16.30
C PRO A 197 -13.71 36.93 15.06
N MET A 198 -14.26 36.40 13.96
CA MET A 198 -13.60 36.19 12.66
C MET A 198 -12.73 37.37 12.22
N THR A 199 -11.41 37.24 12.38
CA THR A 199 -10.45 38.13 11.70
C THR A 199 -10.54 37.93 10.19
N PRO A 200 -10.57 39.00 9.37
CA PRO A 200 -10.68 38.90 7.93
C PRO A 200 -9.53 38.06 7.34
N ALA A 201 -9.87 37.21 6.37
CA ALA A 201 -8.93 36.31 5.71
C ALA A 201 -7.69 37.09 5.23
N LYS A 202 -6.52 36.80 5.84
CA LYS A 202 -5.25 37.41 5.44
C LYS A 202 -5.00 37.05 3.98
N LYS A 203 -4.93 38.07 3.11
CA LYS A 203 -4.57 37.93 1.68
C LYS A 203 -3.22 37.21 1.56
N SER A 204 -3.02 36.45 0.48
CA SER A 204 -1.78 35.72 0.22
C SER A 204 -0.57 36.63 0.41
N ARG A 205 0.46 36.15 1.11
CA ARG A 205 1.66 36.94 1.42
C ARG A 205 2.80 36.74 0.41
N LEU A 206 2.50 36.13 -0.74
CA LEU A 206 3.49 35.94 -1.79
C LEU A 206 3.64 37.22 -2.64
N PRO A 207 4.88 37.64 -2.94
CA PRO A 207 5.12 38.76 -3.85
C PRO A 207 4.48 38.52 -5.23
N PRO A 208 3.90 39.56 -5.86
CA PRO A 208 3.42 39.47 -7.23
C PRO A 208 4.50 38.93 -8.18
N GLY A 209 4.14 38.00 -9.07
CA GLY A 209 5.07 37.41 -10.03
C GLY A 209 5.95 36.27 -9.49
N TYR A 210 6.02 36.04 -8.16
CA TYR A 210 6.85 34.95 -7.60
C TYR A 210 6.47 33.58 -8.17
N LEU A 211 5.17 33.29 -8.25
CA LEU A 211 4.67 32.02 -8.80
C LEU A 211 4.99 31.85 -10.29
N ALA A 212 4.98 32.94 -11.06
CA ALA A 212 5.29 32.93 -12.49
C ALA A 212 6.73 32.48 -12.77
N LEU A 213 7.65 32.61 -11.80
CA LEU A 213 9.04 32.19 -11.94
C LEU A 213 9.22 30.68 -12.07
N PHE A 214 8.32 29.85 -11.52
CA PHE A 214 8.54 28.40 -11.45
C PHE A 214 7.31 27.55 -11.78
N VAL A 215 6.09 28.02 -11.51
CA VAL A 215 4.86 27.27 -11.79
C VAL A 215 4.77 26.82 -13.25
N PRO A 216 5.05 27.66 -14.27
CA PRO A 216 5.03 27.26 -15.68
C PRO A 216 6.04 26.14 -16.00
N HIS A 217 7.21 26.15 -15.34
CA HIS A 217 8.24 25.14 -15.55
C HIS A 217 7.89 23.82 -14.86
N PHE A 218 7.26 23.87 -13.68
CA PHE A 218 6.74 22.68 -12.99
C PHE A 218 5.64 22.04 -13.84
N ALA A 219 4.69 22.83 -14.33
CA ALA A 219 3.65 22.35 -15.25
C ALA A 219 4.28 21.72 -16.51
N SER A 220 5.29 22.35 -17.10
CA SER A 220 6.00 21.81 -18.27
C SER A 220 6.72 20.48 -17.99
N ALA A 221 7.30 20.33 -16.79
CA ALA A 221 7.97 19.09 -16.40
C ALA A 221 6.97 17.95 -16.20
N LEU A 222 5.81 18.24 -15.60
CA LEU A 222 4.74 17.27 -15.39
C LEU A 222 4.04 16.89 -16.71
N LEU A 223 3.94 17.82 -17.66
CA LEU A 223 3.35 17.59 -19.00
C LEU A 223 4.35 17.11 -20.05
N SER A 224 5.60 16.86 -19.66
CA SER A 224 6.65 16.46 -20.60
C SER A 224 6.27 15.15 -21.28
N SER A 225 6.24 15.12 -22.61
CA SER A 225 6.06 13.89 -23.41
C SER A 225 7.28 12.95 -23.37
N SER A 226 8.38 13.37 -22.73
CA SER A 226 9.56 12.53 -22.55
C SER A 226 9.28 11.28 -21.70
N ASP A 227 10.27 10.39 -21.59
CA ASP A 227 10.24 9.15 -20.82
C ASP A 227 9.36 9.21 -19.56
N ARG A 228 8.40 8.28 -19.43
CA ARG A 228 7.48 8.13 -18.28
C ARG A 228 8.21 8.31 -16.95
N PHE A 229 9.40 7.73 -16.81
CA PHE A 229 10.25 7.82 -15.62
C PHE A 229 10.53 9.29 -15.21
N ARG A 230 10.84 10.15 -16.18
CA ARG A 230 11.18 11.56 -15.97
C ARG A 230 10.03 12.35 -15.36
N ARG A 231 8.80 12.12 -15.82
CA ARG A 231 7.59 12.73 -15.23
C ARG A 231 7.41 12.33 -13.78
N VAL A 232 7.55 11.03 -13.47
CA VAL A 232 7.45 10.50 -12.09
C VAL A 232 8.48 11.15 -11.18
N GLN A 233 9.73 11.13 -11.63
CA GLN A 233 10.84 11.67 -10.87
C GLN A 233 10.63 13.16 -10.61
N SER A 234 10.17 13.89 -11.64
CA SER A 234 9.81 15.30 -11.49
C SER A 234 8.68 15.52 -10.50
N SER A 235 7.60 14.73 -10.52
CA SER A 235 6.51 14.88 -9.54
C SER A 235 6.96 14.56 -8.11
N ASP A 236 7.76 13.51 -7.94
CA ASP A 236 8.25 13.03 -6.64
C ASP A 236 9.22 14.00 -5.97
N PHE A 237 9.89 14.85 -6.75
CA PHE A 237 10.82 15.87 -6.23
C PHE A 237 10.23 17.27 -6.22
N LEU A 238 9.56 17.71 -7.29
CA LEU A 238 9.13 19.11 -7.43
C LEU A 238 7.89 19.44 -6.58
N LEU A 239 6.89 18.57 -6.53
CA LEU A 239 5.67 18.85 -5.77
C LEU A 239 5.90 18.91 -4.24
N PRO A 240 6.74 18.04 -3.62
CA PRO A 240 7.15 18.24 -2.23
C PRO A 240 7.76 19.62 -1.94
N LEU A 241 8.57 20.14 -2.88
CA LEU A 241 9.30 21.40 -2.69
C LEU A 241 8.39 22.61 -2.62
N ILE A 242 7.13 22.53 -3.06
CA ILE A 242 6.22 23.68 -3.05
C ILE A 242 6.04 24.21 -1.62
N GLU A 243 5.86 23.35 -0.62
CA GLU A 243 5.71 23.77 0.79
C GLU A 243 6.98 24.49 1.27
N ASP A 244 8.17 23.93 0.98
CA ASP A 244 9.44 24.55 1.37
C ASP A 244 9.70 25.87 0.63
N ALA A 245 9.39 25.92 -0.68
CA ALA A 245 9.59 27.09 -1.54
C ALA A 245 8.73 28.28 -1.15
N VAL A 246 7.55 28.05 -0.55
CA VAL A 246 6.70 29.14 -0.05
C VAL A 246 7.01 29.53 1.38
N GLY A 247 7.91 28.83 2.10
CA GLY A 247 8.29 29.13 3.49
C GLY A 247 7.98 28.06 4.53
N GLY A 248 7.66 26.85 4.09
CA GLY A 248 7.41 25.71 4.95
C GLY A 248 6.03 25.70 5.62
N PRO A 249 5.86 24.90 6.69
CA PRO A 249 4.58 24.69 7.37
C PRO A 249 3.82 25.94 7.86
N PRO A 250 4.48 27.06 8.27
CA PRO A 250 3.76 28.27 8.65
C PRO A 250 2.97 28.91 7.50
N ARG A 251 3.35 28.65 6.24
CA ARG A 251 2.78 29.27 5.04
C ARG A 251 2.02 28.28 4.16
N ARG A 252 1.35 27.32 4.79
CA ARG A 252 0.50 26.35 4.07
C ARG A 252 -0.59 27.01 3.21
N GLY A 253 -1.10 28.18 3.60
CA GLY A 253 -2.05 28.93 2.78
C GLY A 253 -1.46 29.35 1.42
N ASP A 254 -0.23 29.85 1.42
CA ASP A 254 0.50 30.20 0.20
C ASP A 254 0.85 28.94 -0.63
N ALA A 255 1.10 27.80 0.04
CA ALA A 255 1.30 26.52 -0.65
C ALA A 255 0.01 26.11 -1.38
N ALA A 256 -1.14 26.17 -0.71
CA ALA A 256 -2.44 25.86 -1.32
C ALA A 256 -2.73 26.73 -2.55
N MET A 257 -2.44 28.03 -2.47
CA MET A 257 -2.50 28.95 -3.62
C MET A 257 -1.57 28.53 -4.75
N THR A 258 -0.34 28.12 -4.44
CA THR A 258 0.64 27.64 -5.43
C THR A 258 0.16 26.37 -6.13
N PHE A 259 -0.42 25.41 -5.40
CA PHE A 259 -1.04 24.22 -5.97
C PHE A 259 -2.23 24.57 -6.88
N ALA A 260 -3.04 25.56 -6.49
CA ALA A 260 -4.17 26.02 -7.29
C ALA A 260 -3.72 26.64 -8.63
N GLU A 261 -2.70 27.50 -8.59
CA GLU A 261 -2.09 28.08 -9.81
C GLU A 261 -1.43 27.02 -10.68
N LEU A 262 -0.76 26.02 -10.08
CA LEU A 262 -0.18 24.91 -10.83
C LEU A 262 -1.25 24.07 -11.55
N LEU A 263 -2.41 23.83 -10.93
CA LEU A 263 -3.52 23.14 -11.59
C LEU A 263 -4.05 23.92 -12.80
N ARG A 264 -4.26 25.23 -12.66
CA ARG A 264 -4.71 26.12 -13.74
C ARG A 264 -3.71 26.16 -14.89
N GLU A 265 -2.42 26.26 -14.57
CA GLU A 265 -1.36 26.28 -15.59
C GLU A 265 -1.24 24.95 -16.34
N ILE A 266 -1.38 23.81 -15.64
CA ILE A 266 -1.46 22.49 -16.29
C ILE A 266 -2.68 22.41 -17.21
N GLY A 267 -3.84 22.91 -16.76
CA GLY A 267 -5.06 22.98 -17.57
C GLY A 267 -4.87 23.82 -18.84
N SER A 268 -4.34 25.03 -18.70
CA SER A 268 -4.06 25.97 -19.78
C SER A 268 -3.09 25.39 -20.82
N ARG A 269 -1.97 24.81 -20.37
CA ARG A 269 -1.00 24.16 -21.26
C ARG A 269 -1.54 22.89 -21.90
N GLY A 270 -2.30 22.09 -21.15
CA GLY A 270 -2.95 20.89 -21.65
C GLY A 270 -3.89 21.20 -22.80
N ARG A 271 -4.78 22.20 -22.64
CA ARG A 271 -5.71 22.64 -23.70
C ARG A 271 -4.96 23.08 -24.97
N ARG A 272 -3.92 23.92 -24.82
CA ARG A 272 -3.10 24.37 -25.97
C ARG A 272 -2.44 23.22 -26.72
N LYS A 273 -1.97 22.21 -25.99
CA LYS A 273 -1.30 21.04 -26.57
C LYS A 273 -2.27 20.13 -27.34
N VAL A 274 -3.48 19.96 -26.83
CA VAL A 274 -4.52 19.15 -27.50
C VAL A 274 -5.00 19.83 -28.78
N THR A 275 -5.20 21.15 -28.78
CA THR A 275 -5.66 21.89 -29.97
C THR A 275 -4.59 22.02 -31.06
N SER A 276 -3.31 22.07 -30.71
CA SER A 276 -2.24 22.18 -31.73
C SER A 276 -2.10 20.92 -32.59
N ASP A 277 -2.52 19.77 -32.08
CA ASP A 277 -2.40 18.49 -32.78
C ASP A 277 -3.63 18.20 -33.69
N SER A 278 -4.76 18.92 -33.51
CA SER A 278 -5.99 18.69 -34.30
C SER A 278 -6.03 19.43 -35.64
N ASP A 279 -5.30 20.54 -35.78
CA ASP A 279 -5.50 21.49 -36.89
C ASP A 279 -4.44 21.36 -38.01
N GLY A 280 -3.58 20.33 -37.96
CA GLY A 280 -2.46 20.16 -38.88
C GLY A 280 -2.58 18.95 -39.82
N ASP A 281 -3.10 19.17 -41.04
CA ASP A 281 -2.92 18.30 -42.23
C ASP A 281 -1.44 18.18 -42.68
N GLY A 282 -0.50 18.73 -41.91
CA GLY A 282 0.94 18.61 -42.12
C GLY A 282 1.51 17.48 -41.28
N ALA A 283 1.93 16.40 -41.94
CA ALA A 283 2.62 15.22 -41.41
C ALA A 283 4.00 15.50 -40.74
N GLY A 284 4.11 16.58 -39.96
CA GLY A 284 5.32 17.02 -39.30
C GLY A 284 5.20 16.96 -37.77
N GLY A 285 5.72 15.90 -37.18
CA GLY A 285 6.55 16.09 -35.98
C GLY A 285 6.16 15.43 -34.66
N TRP A 286 5.10 14.64 -34.57
CA TRP A 286 5.08 13.50 -33.64
C TRP A 286 5.34 12.22 -34.44
N ALA A 287 6.34 12.25 -35.31
CA ALA A 287 6.83 11.07 -36.02
C ALA A 287 7.33 10.09 -34.96
N VAL A 288 6.48 9.14 -34.55
CA VAL A 288 6.60 7.66 -34.58
C VAL A 288 7.91 7.04 -34.04
N GLY A 289 8.89 7.82 -33.58
CA GLY A 289 10.14 7.38 -32.99
C GLY A 289 9.97 7.07 -31.51
N GLY A 290 9.06 6.16 -31.16
CA GLY A 290 8.90 5.68 -29.80
C GLY A 290 7.48 5.27 -29.43
N GLU A 291 6.87 4.35 -30.17
CA GLU A 291 5.62 3.66 -29.81
C GLU A 291 5.63 2.96 -28.43
N ALA A 292 6.75 2.98 -27.71
CA ALA A 292 6.96 2.14 -26.53
C ALA A 292 6.08 2.47 -25.30
N ALA A 293 5.20 3.50 -25.33
CA ALA A 293 4.35 3.82 -24.18
C ALA A 293 2.86 4.14 -24.45
N GLY A 294 2.45 4.47 -25.68
CA GLY A 294 1.03 4.64 -26.04
C GLY A 294 0.18 5.64 -25.23
N GLU A 295 0.78 6.51 -24.40
CA GLU A 295 0.03 7.48 -23.57
C GLU A 295 -0.43 8.67 -24.42
N ARG A 296 -1.74 8.96 -24.42
CA ARG A 296 -2.29 10.10 -25.14
C ARG A 296 -1.99 11.41 -24.39
N PRO A 297 -1.91 12.57 -25.07
CA PRO A 297 -1.71 13.86 -24.42
C PRO A 297 -2.72 14.14 -23.29
N GLU A 298 -3.98 13.72 -23.47
CA GLU A 298 -5.06 13.85 -22.48
C GLU A 298 -4.74 13.06 -21.20
N ASP A 299 -4.18 11.86 -21.35
CA ASP A 299 -3.81 10.97 -20.24
C ASP A 299 -2.70 11.61 -19.39
N ILE A 300 -1.73 12.25 -20.04
CA ILE A 300 -0.63 12.98 -19.39
C ILE A 300 -1.19 14.17 -18.60
N VAL A 301 -2.12 14.93 -19.20
CA VAL A 301 -2.78 16.07 -18.53
C VAL A 301 -3.61 15.59 -17.34
N ALA A 302 -4.42 14.55 -17.51
CA ALA A 302 -5.23 13.97 -16.45
C ALA A 302 -4.36 13.45 -15.30
N TRP A 303 -3.30 12.69 -15.61
CA TRP A 303 -2.33 12.23 -14.62
C TRP A 303 -1.68 13.39 -13.86
N ALA A 304 -1.21 14.42 -14.56
CA ALA A 304 -0.53 15.56 -13.94
C ALA A 304 -1.46 16.30 -12.97
N LYS A 305 -2.72 16.56 -13.37
CA LYS A 305 -3.72 17.18 -12.49
C LYS A 305 -3.98 16.34 -11.25
N LEU A 306 -4.21 15.04 -11.43
CA LEU A 306 -4.47 14.11 -10.33
C LEU A 306 -3.28 14.00 -9.38
N GLU A 307 -2.05 14.02 -9.90
CA GLU A 307 -0.82 13.92 -9.10
C GLU A 307 -0.59 15.18 -8.24
N VAL A 308 -0.89 16.36 -8.79
CA VAL A 308 -0.88 17.63 -8.04
C VAL A 308 -1.90 17.59 -6.88
N ILE A 309 -3.12 17.11 -7.15
CA ILE A 309 -4.17 16.94 -6.13
C ILE A 309 -3.75 15.93 -5.05
N ARG A 310 -3.23 14.77 -5.47
CA ARG A 310 -2.73 13.72 -4.58
C ARG A 310 -1.66 14.27 -3.64
N ARG A 311 -0.73 15.08 -4.18
CA ARG A 311 0.32 15.68 -3.36
C ARG A 311 -0.23 16.69 -2.37
N ALA A 312 -1.13 17.58 -2.80
CA ALA A 312 -1.77 18.55 -1.92
C ALA A 312 -2.50 17.85 -0.75
N LEU A 313 -3.20 16.74 -1.02
CA LEU A 313 -3.80 15.90 0.02
C LEU A 313 -2.76 15.32 0.99
N SER A 314 -1.65 14.78 0.47
CA SER A 314 -0.58 14.21 1.31
C SER A 314 0.09 15.23 2.24
N GLN A 315 0.07 16.51 1.85
CA GLN A 315 0.56 17.63 2.66
C GLN A 315 -0.51 18.23 3.58
N LYS A 316 -1.72 17.65 3.60
CA LYS A 316 -2.89 18.14 4.37
C LYS A 316 -3.29 19.56 3.99
N LEU A 317 -3.13 19.91 2.71
CA LEU A 317 -3.66 21.15 2.14
C LEU A 317 -5.11 21.00 1.66
N LEU A 318 -5.59 19.76 1.54
CA LEU A 318 -6.96 19.39 1.18
C LEU A 318 -7.53 18.40 2.20
N GLY A 319 -8.86 18.33 2.26
CA GLY A 319 -9.63 17.37 3.07
C GLY A 319 -9.87 17.78 4.52
N ALA A 320 -10.65 16.97 5.25
CA ALA A 320 -11.11 17.26 6.61
C ALA A 320 -9.98 17.45 7.65
N GLY A 321 -8.77 16.96 7.36
CA GLY A 321 -7.58 17.14 8.20
C GLY A 321 -6.77 18.41 7.92
N SER A 322 -7.27 19.29 7.04
CA SER A 322 -6.61 20.55 6.69
C SER A 322 -6.61 21.50 7.88
N THR A 323 -5.43 22.03 8.21
CA THR A 323 -5.27 23.09 9.24
C THR A 323 -5.25 24.48 8.61
N LEU A 324 -5.66 24.60 7.35
CA LEU A 324 -5.64 25.86 6.61
C LEU A 324 -6.73 26.81 7.10
N SER A 325 -6.52 28.11 6.87
CA SER A 325 -7.63 29.06 6.93
C SER A 325 -8.67 28.68 5.86
N PRO A 326 -9.98 28.87 6.13
CA PRO A 326 -11.04 28.50 5.19
C PRO A 326 -10.86 29.07 3.79
N GLY A 327 -10.37 30.31 3.66
CA GLY A 327 -10.16 30.97 2.36
C GLY A 327 -9.07 30.32 1.49
N ALA A 328 -7.97 29.84 2.10
CA ALA A 328 -6.90 29.20 1.36
C ALA A 328 -7.29 27.80 0.88
N SER A 329 -8.00 27.03 1.72
CA SER A 329 -8.58 25.73 1.33
C SER A 329 -9.58 25.90 0.19
N ALA A 330 -10.49 26.87 0.33
CA ALA A 330 -11.53 27.15 -0.68
C ALA A 330 -10.95 27.49 -2.06
N THR A 331 -9.84 28.26 -2.12
CA THR A 331 -9.24 28.61 -3.41
C THR A 331 -8.68 27.39 -4.14
N LEU A 332 -8.06 26.47 -3.39
CA LEU A 332 -7.57 25.22 -3.96
C LEU A 332 -8.73 24.28 -4.33
N GLU A 333 -9.76 24.16 -3.49
CA GLU A 333 -10.96 23.36 -3.76
C GLU A 333 -11.70 23.83 -5.03
N VAL A 334 -11.79 25.16 -5.24
CA VAL A 334 -12.33 25.76 -6.47
C VAL A 334 -11.46 25.38 -7.67
N ALA A 335 -10.13 25.51 -7.57
CA ALA A 335 -9.24 25.10 -8.65
C ALA A 335 -9.34 23.60 -8.98
N VAL A 336 -9.50 22.73 -7.96
CA VAL A 336 -9.75 21.29 -8.15
C VAL A 336 -11.06 21.07 -8.89
N ARG A 337 -12.14 21.74 -8.48
CA ARG A 337 -13.45 21.63 -9.14
C ARG A 337 -13.40 22.04 -10.60
N ASP A 338 -12.75 23.17 -10.89
CA ASP A 338 -12.71 23.76 -12.22
C ASP A 338 -11.79 22.98 -13.17
N GLU A 339 -10.64 22.50 -12.68
CA GLU A 339 -9.66 21.81 -13.52
C GLU A 339 -9.83 20.29 -13.57
N LEU A 340 -10.50 19.67 -12.60
CA LEU A 340 -10.82 18.25 -12.60
C LEU A 340 -12.34 18.08 -12.54
N PRO A 341 -13.09 18.20 -13.66
CA PRO A 341 -14.53 17.96 -13.64
C PRO A 341 -14.86 16.49 -13.30
N PRO A 342 -16.07 16.19 -12.79
CA PRO A 342 -16.46 14.82 -12.42
C PRO A 342 -16.29 13.81 -13.56
N ALA A 343 -16.57 14.22 -14.81
CA ALA A 343 -16.40 13.38 -15.99
C ALA A 343 -14.93 12.99 -16.23
N LEU A 344 -13.99 13.91 -15.99
CA LEU A 344 -12.56 13.65 -16.12
C LEU A 344 -12.08 12.70 -15.02
N LEU A 345 -12.53 12.87 -13.78
CA LEU A 345 -12.21 11.91 -12.71
C LEU A 345 -12.78 10.52 -13.01
N ARG A 346 -14.04 10.40 -13.42
CA ARG A 346 -14.65 9.11 -13.79
C ARG A 346 -13.91 8.44 -14.93
N SER A 347 -13.56 9.20 -15.98
CA SER A 347 -12.74 8.73 -17.10
C SER A 347 -11.36 8.25 -16.61
N ALA A 348 -10.70 9.02 -15.75
CA ALA A 348 -9.41 8.65 -15.18
C ALA A 348 -9.44 7.39 -14.30
N LEU A 349 -10.56 7.13 -13.60
CA LEU A 349 -10.74 5.95 -12.75
C LEU A 349 -10.90 4.65 -13.56
N VAL A 350 -11.46 4.73 -14.77
CA VAL A 350 -11.61 3.57 -15.68
C VAL A 350 -10.57 3.55 -16.81
N HIS A 351 -9.61 4.47 -16.76
CA HIS A 351 -8.59 4.67 -17.79
C HIS A 351 -7.73 3.44 -18.03
N GLU A 352 -7.25 3.16 -19.24
CA GLU A 352 -6.46 1.95 -19.54
C GLU A 352 -5.09 1.93 -18.82
N CYS A 353 -4.43 3.09 -18.70
CA CYS A 353 -3.19 3.25 -17.93
C CYS A 353 -3.44 3.12 -16.41
N SER A 354 -2.89 2.05 -15.81
CA SER A 354 -2.91 1.74 -14.37
C SER A 354 -2.45 2.90 -13.50
N ARG A 355 -1.47 3.69 -13.94
CA ARG A 355 -0.93 4.82 -13.18
C ARG A 355 -1.92 5.97 -13.09
N VAL A 356 -2.59 6.30 -14.19
CA VAL A 356 -3.67 7.30 -14.21
C VAL A 356 -4.75 6.85 -13.22
N ARG A 357 -5.22 5.60 -13.34
CA ARG A 357 -6.21 5.02 -12.41
C ARG A 357 -5.74 5.05 -10.96
N GLY A 358 -4.53 4.58 -10.68
CA GLY A 358 -3.99 4.50 -9.32
C GLY A 358 -3.78 5.86 -8.68
N THR A 359 -3.48 6.89 -9.49
CA THR A 359 -3.41 8.29 -9.03
C THR A 359 -4.81 8.86 -8.84
N ALA A 360 -5.76 8.53 -9.73
CA ALA A 360 -7.17 8.90 -9.60
C ALA A 360 -7.76 8.38 -8.28
N TYR A 361 -7.59 7.08 -7.98
CA TYR A 361 -8.02 6.48 -6.71
C TYR A 361 -7.42 7.18 -5.49
N ALA A 362 -6.13 7.53 -5.54
CA ALA A 362 -5.46 8.23 -4.46
C ALA A 362 -5.89 9.70 -4.29
N SER A 363 -6.60 10.26 -5.28
CA SER A 363 -7.08 11.64 -5.28
C SER A 363 -8.58 11.77 -5.02
N ILE A 364 -9.35 10.66 -4.98
CA ILE A 364 -10.81 10.73 -4.75
C ILE A 364 -11.14 11.44 -3.44
N GLU A 365 -10.42 11.14 -2.35
CA GLU A 365 -10.64 11.78 -1.04
C GLU A 365 -10.55 13.31 -1.11
N ALA A 366 -9.67 13.85 -1.94
CA ALA A 366 -9.50 15.28 -2.12
C ALA A 366 -10.47 15.90 -3.13
N ALA A 367 -10.84 15.13 -4.16
CA ALA A 367 -11.68 15.62 -5.25
C ALA A 367 -13.18 15.49 -4.96
N ALA A 368 -13.61 14.44 -4.25
CA ALA A 368 -15.02 14.15 -3.95
C ALA A 368 -15.75 15.32 -3.25
N PRO A 369 -15.15 16.03 -2.27
CA PRO A 369 -15.78 17.21 -1.65
C PRO A 369 -16.13 18.32 -2.64
N SER A 370 -15.37 18.47 -3.73
CA SER A 370 -15.61 19.50 -4.76
C SER A 370 -16.79 19.17 -5.68
N TYR A 371 -17.24 17.90 -5.73
CA TYR A 371 -18.35 17.46 -6.59
C TYR A 371 -19.64 17.24 -5.84
N TYR A 372 -19.56 17.03 -4.54
CA TYR A 372 -20.76 16.93 -3.73
C TYR A 372 -21.40 18.32 -3.71
N PRO A 373 -22.63 18.46 -4.22
CA PRO A 373 -23.27 19.76 -4.32
C PRO A 373 -23.25 20.42 -2.94
N PRO A 374 -22.92 21.72 -2.84
CA PRO A 374 -23.20 22.43 -1.60
C PRO A 374 -24.69 22.24 -1.30
N PRO A 375 -25.08 22.14 -0.01
CA PRO A 375 -26.50 22.15 0.34
C PRO A 375 -27.14 23.33 -0.39
N SER A 376 -28.27 23.11 -1.08
CA SER A 376 -28.96 24.19 -1.78
C SER A 376 -29.15 25.37 -0.82
N ASP A 377 -29.10 26.60 -1.32
CA ASP A 377 -29.20 27.80 -0.49
C ASP A 377 -30.46 27.78 0.40
N ASP A 378 -31.51 27.09 -0.03
CA ASP A 378 -32.73 26.82 0.74
C ASP A 378 -32.47 25.95 2.00
N VAL A 379 -31.63 24.91 1.91
CA VAL A 379 -31.29 24.06 3.06
C VAL A 379 -30.40 24.81 4.05
N ALA A 380 -29.50 25.66 3.55
CA ALA A 380 -28.69 26.54 4.40
C ALA A 380 -29.55 27.61 5.09
N ALA A 381 -30.50 28.21 4.38
CA ALA A 381 -31.44 29.19 4.93
C ALA A 381 -32.40 28.56 5.96
N VAL A 382 -32.89 27.34 5.71
CA VAL A 382 -33.73 26.59 6.67
C VAL A 382 -32.93 26.18 7.90
N ALA A 383 -31.67 25.76 7.75
CA ALA A 383 -30.79 25.46 8.88
C ALA A 383 -30.48 26.72 9.72
N ALA A 384 -30.25 27.87 9.08
CA ALA A 384 -30.03 29.15 9.75
C ALA A 384 -31.30 29.67 10.45
N ALA A 385 -32.47 29.53 9.83
CA ALA A 385 -33.75 29.93 10.41
C ALA A 385 -34.13 29.05 11.62
N ALA A 386 -33.88 27.74 11.55
CA ALA A 386 -34.11 26.82 12.65
C ALA A 386 -33.13 27.06 13.82
N ALA A 387 -31.87 27.40 13.55
CA ALA A 387 -30.91 27.81 14.57
C ALA A 387 -31.34 29.13 15.26
N ALA A 388 -31.90 30.08 14.51
CA ALA A 388 -32.41 31.34 15.06
C ALA A 388 -33.69 31.16 15.91
N ALA A 389 -34.49 30.13 15.62
CA ALA A 389 -35.76 29.88 16.31
C ALA A 389 -35.62 29.24 17.71
N GLY A 390 -34.40 28.99 18.20
CA GLY A 390 -34.16 28.42 19.54
C GLY A 390 -34.72 27.01 19.75
N GLY A 391 -35.23 26.38 18.68
CA GLY A 391 -35.68 25.00 18.71
C GLY A 391 -34.46 24.09 18.75
N GLY A 392 -34.25 23.41 19.89
CA GLY A 392 -33.26 22.33 20.03
C GLY A 392 -33.55 21.09 19.18
N LEU A 393 -34.26 21.25 18.06
CA LEU A 393 -34.38 20.25 17.02
C LEU A 393 -33.07 20.27 16.25
N THR A 394 -32.25 19.25 16.51
CA THR A 394 -30.99 18.98 15.79
C THR A 394 -31.24 19.03 14.30
N THR A 395 -30.95 20.19 13.68
CA THR A 395 -31.17 20.38 12.25
C THR A 395 -30.38 19.32 11.51
N ALA A 396 -31.08 18.63 10.62
CA ALA A 396 -30.73 17.36 10.02
C ALA A 396 -29.56 17.44 9.01
N GLY A 397 -28.52 18.24 9.25
CA GLY A 397 -27.44 18.51 8.29
C GLY A 397 -26.11 18.88 8.93
N GLY A 398 -25.81 18.40 10.14
CA GLY A 398 -24.53 18.64 10.82
C GLY A 398 -23.31 18.21 9.98
N PRO A 399 -22.11 18.72 10.28
CA PRO A 399 -20.88 18.38 9.58
C PRO A 399 -20.60 16.87 9.55
N GLU A 400 -21.05 16.13 10.56
CA GLU A 400 -20.94 14.66 10.66
C GLU A 400 -21.79 13.96 9.61
N ARG A 401 -23.03 14.42 9.37
CA ARG A 401 -23.90 13.87 8.32
C ARG A 401 -23.29 14.12 6.95
N ARG A 402 -22.77 15.33 6.72
CA ARG A 402 -22.09 15.68 5.46
C ARG A 402 -20.86 14.81 5.24
N ALA A 403 -20.07 14.52 6.29
CA ALA A 403 -18.92 13.63 6.19
C ALA A 403 -19.35 12.21 5.77
N LEU A 404 -20.43 11.67 6.34
CA LEU A 404 -20.95 10.35 5.95
C LEU A 404 -21.41 10.36 4.49
N GLU A 405 -22.23 11.35 4.09
CA GLU A 405 -22.73 11.51 2.73
C GLU A 405 -21.59 11.60 1.69
N LEU A 406 -20.52 12.34 2.01
CA LEU A 406 -19.32 12.41 1.17
C LEU A 406 -18.64 11.05 0.99
N THR A 407 -18.50 10.29 2.08
CA THR A 407 -17.88 8.96 2.00
C THR A 407 -18.77 7.93 1.28
N VAL A 408 -20.09 8.06 1.38
CA VAL A 408 -21.06 7.26 0.59
C VAL A 408 -21.01 7.65 -0.89
N PHE A 409 -20.85 8.94 -1.21
CA PHE A 409 -20.63 9.36 -2.59
C PHE A 409 -19.31 8.81 -3.14
N GLU A 410 -18.23 8.88 -2.36
CA GLU A 410 -16.95 8.26 -2.71
C GLU A 410 -17.11 6.75 -2.95
N SER A 411 -17.80 6.01 -2.08
CA SER A 411 -18.02 4.56 -2.23
C SER A 411 -18.78 4.19 -3.51
N ARG A 412 -19.67 5.06 -4.01
CA ARG A 412 -20.32 4.90 -5.33
C ARG A 412 -19.32 5.02 -6.47
N LEU A 413 -18.43 6.03 -6.46
CA LEU A 413 -17.37 6.18 -7.46
C LEU A 413 -16.45 4.95 -7.48
N TRP A 414 -16.12 4.40 -6.32
CA TRP A 414 -15.39 3.15 -6.20
C TRP A 414 -16.19 1.98 -6.79
N SER A 415 -17.46 1.84 -6.45
CA SER A 415 -18.33 0.73 -6.91
C SER A 415 -18.50 0.67 -8.43
N GLU A 416 -18.50 1.83 -9.09
CA GLU A 416 -18.60 1.97 -10.54
C GLU A 416 -17.27 1.67 -11.24
N SER A 417 -16.15 2.14 -10.68
CA SER A 417 -14.83 2.08 -11.34
C SER A 417 -14.02 0.82 -11.03
N LEU A 418 -14.15 0.26 -9.83
CA LEU A 418 -13.30 -0.84 -9.35
C LEU A 418 -13.32 -2.09 -10.26
N PRO A 419 -14.46 -2.49 -10.87
CA PRO A 419 -14.47 -3.58 -11.86
C PRO A 419 -13.46 -3.42 -13.00
N TYR A 420 -13.19 -2.19 -13.42
CA TYR A 420 -12.19 -1.86 -14.45
C TYR A 420 -10.79 -1.79 -13.86
N GLY A 421 -10.69 -1.39 -12.59
CA GLY A 421 -9.44 -1.26 -11.86
C GLY A 421 -8.73 -2.58 -11.55
N ILE A 422 -9.44 -3.71 -11.45
CA ILE A 422 -8.87 -5.01 -11.01
C ILE A 422 -7.89 -5.60 -12.03
N LYS A 423 -8.09 -5.33 -13.33
CA LYS A 423 -7.31 -5.92 -14.43
C LYS A 423 -5.95 -5.22 -14.55
N CYS A 424 -5.04 -5.51 -13.62
CA CYS A 424 -3.72 -4.91 -13.61
C CYS A 424 -2.67 -5.81 -12.95
N GLY A 425 -1.68 -6.22 -13.73
CA GLY A 425 -0.54 -6.99 -13.24
C GLY A 425 0.51 -6.16 -12.48
N GLU A 426 0.39 -4.83 -12.41
CA GLU A 426 1.33 -3.99 -11.68
C GLU A 426 1.07 -4.09 -10.17
N ARG A 427 2.00 -4.73 -9.45
CA ARG A 427 1.92 -4.90 -7.99
C ARG A 427 1.79 -3.57 -7.22
N GLU A 428 2.56 -2.56 -7.60
CA GLU A 428 2.54 -1.25 -6.94
C GLU A 428 1.17 -0.55 -7.04
N TYR A 429 0.48 -0.76 -8.17
CA TYR A 429 -0.87 -0.29 -8.37
C TYR A 429 -1.85 -1.00 -7.42
N GLY A 430 -1.80 -2.34 -7.35
CA GLY A 430 -2.65 -3.12 -6.44
C GLY A 430 -2.45 -2.74 -4.97
N GLU A 431 -1.20 -2.58 -4.52
CA GLU A 431 -0.85 -2.13 -3.17
C GLU A 431 -1.39 -0.71 -2.88
N ARG A 432 -1.31 0.20 -3.86
CA ARG A 432 -1.83 1.57 -3.72
C ARG A 432 -3.35 1.59 -3.63
N VAL A 433 -4.05 0.87 -4.51
CA VAL A 433 -5.51 0.85 -4.55
C VAL A 433 -6.08 0.23 -3.27
N THR A 434 -5.51 -0.89 -2.81
CA THR A 434 -5.92 -1.54 -1.56
C THR A 434 -5.64 -0.67 -0.34
N ALA A 435 -4.54 0.08 -0.30
CA ALA A 435 -4.27 1.07 0.74
C ALA A 435 -5.30 2.20 0.75
N CYS A 436 -5.71 2.70 -0.43
CA CYS A 436 -6.74 3.72 -0.56
C CYS A 436 -8.12 3.20 -0.10
N LEU A 437 -8.50 1.98 -0.48
CA LEU A 437 -9.72 1.31 -0.02
C LEU A 437 -9.74 1.15 1.51
N GLY A 438 -8.64 0.70 2.11
CA GLY A 438 -8.53 0.64 3.57
C GLY A 438 -8.65 2.02 4.23
N GLY A 439 -8.16 3.08 3.58
CA GLY A 439 -8.38 4.46 3.98
C GLY A 439 -9.86 4.87 3.95
N LEU A 440 -10.55 4.59 2.85
CA LEU A 440 -11.98 4.85 2.70
C LEU A 440 -12.81 4.13 3.77
N LEU A 441 -12.60 2.82 3.97
CA LEU A 441 -13.35 2.06 4.98
C LEU A 441 -13.20 2.64 6.39
N ARG A 442 -11.99 3.09 6.75
CA ARG A 442 -11.74 3.78 8.02
C ARG A 442 -12.46 5.12 8.11
N ARG A 443 -12.49 5.91 7.03
CA ARG A 443 -13.22 7.19 7.00
C ARG A 443 -14.72 7.00 7.07
N MET A 444 -15.28 6.05 6.31
CA MET A 444 -16.71 5.71 6.39
C MET A 444 -17.10 5.28 7.81
N SER A 445 -16.31 4.38 8.40
CA SER A 445 -16.51 3.88 9.77
C SER A 445 -16.38 5.00 10.81
N LEU A 446 -15.50 5.98 10.57
CA LEU A 446 -15.39 7.16 11.43
C LEU A 446 -16.60 8.09 11.30
N ALA A 447 -16.95 8.46 10.07
CA ALA A 447 -18.06 9.37 9.80
C ALA A 447 -19.40 8.82 10.30
N GLN A 448 -19.63 7.52 10.15
CA GLN A 448 -20.81 6.86 10.71
C GLN A 448 -20.85 6.94 12.24
N SER A 449 -19.72 6.66 12.90
CA SER A 449 -19.64 6.77 14.36
C SER A 449 -19.84 8.19 14.89
N GLU A 450 -19.30 9.19 14.19
CA GLU A 450 -19.44 10.60 14.58
C GLU A 450 -20.90 11.06 14.39
N LEU A 451 -21.58 10.59 13.35
CA LEU A 451 -23.01 10.87 13.14
C LEU A 451 -23.89 10.24 14.23
N GLU A 452 -23.61 9.00 14.63
CA GLU A 452 -24.34 8.32 15.72
C GLU A 452 -24.11 9.01 17.07
N GLU A 453 -22.87 9.42 17.36
CA GLU A 453 -22.54 10.19 18.57
C GLU A 453 -23.27 11.54 18.59
N ALA A 454 -23.31 12.23 17.44
CA ALA A 454 -23.99 13.52 17.31
C ALA A 454 -25.53 13.42 17.39
N THR A 455 -26.12 12.35 16.88
CA THR A 455 -27.58 12.15 16.88
C THR A 455 -28.10 11.47 18.14
N GLY A 456 -27.23 10.80 18.91
CA GLY A 456 -27.60 10.01 20.08
C GLY A 456 -28.45 8.78 19.75
N MET A 457 -28.75 8.56 18.47
CA MET A 457 -29.49 7.41 17.98
C MET A 457 -28.49 6.47 17.32
N PRO A 458 -28.51 5.15 17.63
CA PRO A 458 -27.86 4.19 16.75
C PRO A 458 -28.46 4.45 15.37
N ALA A 459 -27.61 4.67 14.37
CA ALA A 459 -28.06 5.13 13.07
C ALA A 459 -29.17 4.18 12.61
N ALA A 460 -30.42 4.63 12.69
CA ALA A 460 -31.58 3.91 12.18
C ALA A 460 -31.59 3.94 10.63
N VAL A 461 -30.41 4.13 10.03
CA VAL A 461 -30.15 3.97 8.62
C VAL A 461 -30.27 2.48 8.37
N GLU A 462 -31.21 2.11 7.51
CA GLU A 462 -31.65 0.74 7.22
C GLU A 462 -30.50 -0.21 6.78
N GLU A 463 -29.30 0.29 6.52
CA GLU A 463 -28.12 -0.51 6.22
C GLU A 463 -26.83 0.20 6.69
N ASP A 464 -25.99 -0.51 7.44
CA ASP A 464 -24.63 -0.05 7.81
C ASP A 464 -23.81 0.18 6.53
N ALA A 465 -23.58 1.45 6.18
CA ALA A 465 -22.98 1.82 4.90
C ALA A 465 -21.59 1.22 4.69
N VAL A 466 -20.81 1.05 5.76
CA VAL A 466 -19.47 0.44 5.71
C VAL A 466 -19.61 -1.05 5.40
N ALA A 467 -20.47 -1.74 6.15
CA ALA A 467 -20.69 -3.17 5.98
C ALA A 467 -21.33 -3.48 4.61
N ALA A 468 -22.28 -2.66 4.15
CA ALA A 468 -22.92 -2.78 2.86
C ALA A 468 -21.90 -2.62 1.71
N PHE A 469 -21.07 -1.58 1.74
CA PHE A 469 -20.04 -1.39 0.72
C PHE A 469 -19.00 -2.53 0.73
N ALA A 470 -18.48 -2.90 1.90
CA ALA A 470 -17.49 -3.97 1.99
C ALA A 470 -18.07 -5.35 1.60
N SER A 471 -19.29 -5.68 2.05
CA SER A 471 -19.91 -6.98 1.80
C SER A 471 -20.46 -7.07 0.38
N ASN A 472 -21.32 -6.14 -0.02
CA ASN A 472 -22.07 -6.24 -1.28
C ASN A 472 -21.19 -5.89 -2.48
N VAL A 473 -20.26 -4.94 -2.32
CA VAL A 473 -19.38 -4.51 -3.41
C VAL A 473 -18.05 -5.26 -3.35
N LEU A 474 -17.25 -5.06 -2.30
CA LEU A 474 -15.88 -5.58 -2.30
C LEU A 474 -15.83 -7.12 -2.20
N ILE A 475 -16.67 -7.73 -1.37
CA ILE A 475 -16.67 -9.19 -1.21
C ILE A 475 -17.51 -9.84 -2.31
N ASP A 476 -18.80 -9.49 -2.44
CA ASP A 476 -19.72 -10.22 -3.32
C ASP A 476 -19.47 -9.94 -4.79
N LYS A 477 -19.46 -8.66 -5.16
CA LYS A 477 -19.30 -8.26 -6.56
C LYS A 477 -17.86 -8.46 -7.04
N ILE A 478 -16.87 -8.06 -6.25
CA ILE A 478 -15.48 -8.02 -6.67
C ILE A 478 -14.76 -9.35 -6.39
N VAL A 479 -14.73 -9.84 -5.16
CA VAL A 479 -13.98 -11.08 -4.84
C VAL A 479 -14.71 -12.33 -5.33
N ILE A 480 -15.98 -12.52 -4.95
CA ILE A 480 -16.71 -13.77 -5.23
C ILE A 480 -17.13 -13.84 -6.70
N ARG A 481 -17.82 -12.81 -7.23
CA ARG A 481 -18.33 -12.85 -8.61
C ARG A 481 -17.26 -12.61 -9.67
N GLN A 482 -16.35 -11.65 -9.46
CA GLN A 482 -15.32 -11.30 -10.45
C GLN A 482 -13.96 -11.95 -10.19
N GLY A 483 -13.57 -12.17 -8.93
CA GLY A 483 -12.29 -12.79 -8.59
C GLY A 483 -12.27 -14.31 -8.83
N ALA A 484 -13.43 -14.98 -8.81
CA ALA A 484 -13.54 -16.41 -9.02
C ALA A 484 -13.55 -16.84 -10.51
N TYR A 485 -13.79 -15.94 -11.48
CA TYR A 485 -14.08 -16.30 -12.87
C TYR A 485 -13.55 -15.27 -13.90
N PRO A 486 -13.10 -15.71 -15.10
CA PRO A 486 -11.71 -15.63 -15.56
C PRO A 486 -11.06 -14.23 -15.41
N GLY A 487 -10.39 -14.03 -14.28
CA GLY A 487 -9.29 -13.05 -14.14
C GLY A 487 -7.94 -13.74 -14.35
N THR A 488 -6.91 -12.97 -14.71
CA THR A 488 -5.55 -13.50 -14.79
C THR A 488 -5.04 -13.87 -13.40
N VAL A 489 -4.02 -14.73 -13.36
CA VAL A 489 -3.30 -15.08 -12.13
C VAL A 489 -2.73 -13.84 -11.46
N ALA A 490 -2.22 -12.92 -12.28
CA ALA A 490 -1.71 -11.65 -11.83
C ALA A 490 -2.80 -10.91 -11.06
N ASP A 491 -4.02 -10.78 -11.60
CA ASP A 491 -5.12 -10.07 -10.92
C ASP A 491 -5.45 -10.67 -9.54
N LYS A 492 -5.40 -12.00 -9.42
CA LYS A 492 -5.63 -12.71 -8.15
C LYS A 492 -4.54 -12.41 -7.12
N GLU A 493 -3.28 -12.46 -7.54
CA GLU A 493 -2.11 -12.27 -6.67
C GLU A 493 -1.79 -10.81 -6.35
N THR A 494 -2.01 -9.89 -7.30
CA THR A 494 -1.67 -8.46 -7.17
C THR A 494 -2.80 -7.64 -6.57
N PHE A 495 -4.05 -8.09 -6.70
CA PHE A 495 -5.20 -7.31 -6.26
C PHE A 495 -6.14 -8.06 -5.30
N VAL A 496 -6.70 -9.21 -5.69
CA VAL A 496 -7.76 -9.88 -4.90
C VAL A 496 -7.29 -10.29 -3.51
N LEU A 497 -6.13 -10.96 -3.42
CA LEU A 497 -5.57 -11.40 -2.15
C LEU A 497 -5.12 -10.22 -1.26
N PRO A 498 -4.41 -9.20 -1.78
CA PRO A 498 -4.15 -7.97 -1.02
C PRO A 498 -5.40 -7.21 -0.55
N LEU A 499 -6.48 -7.21 -1.34
CA LEU A 499 -7.77 -6.62 -0.95
C LEU A 499 -8.38 -7.39 0.22
N LEU A 500 -8.38 -8.72 0.16
CA LEU A 500 -8.83 -9.58 1.24
C LEU A 500 -8.02 -9.37 2.52
N ASP A 501 -6.69 -9.28 2.41
CA ASP A 501 -5.80 -8.92 3.53
C ASP A 501 -6.18 -7.56 4.14
N ALA A 502 -6.40 -6.54 3.30
CA ALA A 502 -6.80 -5.21 3.75
C ALA A 502 -8.17 -5.20 4.46
N LEU A 503 -9.14 -6.00 3.98
CA LEU A 503 -10.45 -6.18 4.62
C LEU A 503 -10.34 -6.92 5.95
N LEU A 504 -9.48 -7.93 6.04
CA LEU A 504 -9.24 -8.67 7.28
C LEU A 504 -8.53 -7.78 8.31
N ASP A 505 -7.55 -6.99 7.88
CA ASP A 505 -6.86 -6.02 8.73
C ASP A 505 -7.80 -4.90 9.21
N PHE A 506 -8.66 -4.37 8.33
CA PHE A 506 -9.71 -3.43 8.71
C PHE A 506 -10.68 -4.02 9.74
N SER A 507 -11.17 -5.23 9.48
CA SER A 507 -12.09 -5.93 10.38
C SER A 507 -11.45 -6.20 11.74
N CYS A 508 -10.14 -6.48 11.76
CA CYS A 508 -9.38 -6.85 12.96
C CYS A 508 -8.74 -5.70 13.74
N GLU A 509 -8.61 -4.52 13.14
CA GLU A 509 -8.03 -3.35 13.82
C GLU A 509 -8.86 -2.97 15.05
N GLY A 510 -8.18 -2.60 16.14
CA GLY A 510 -8.79 -2.22 17.43
C GLY A 510 -8.98 -3.35 18.44
N THR A 511 -8.80 -4.63 18.06
CA THR A 511 -8.88 -5.77 19.00
C THR A 511 -7.53 -6.31 19.44
N GLU A 512 -6.48 -5.47 19.40
CA GLU A 512 -5.10 -5.92 19.62
C GLU A 512 -4.79 -6.42 21.03
N GLU A 513 -5.66 -6.17 22.01
CA GLU A 513 -5.54 -6.77 23.35
C GLU A 513 -5.63 -8.30 23.29
N LEU A 514 -6.32 -8.87 22.30
CA LEU A 514 -6.42 -10.32 22.06
C LEU A 514 -5.26 -10.86 21.20
N ASP A 515 -4.63 -10.00 20.37
CA ASP A 515 -3.61 -10.44 19.39
C ASP A 515 -2.17 -10.40 19.92
N ASN A 516 -1.89 -9.70 21.03
CA ASN A 516 -0.53 -9.56 21.56
C ASN A 516 0.12 -10.90 21.96
N ASP A 517 -0.67 -11.88 22.39
CA ASP A 517 -0.19 -13.22 22.70
C ASP A 517 0.21 -14.00 21.44
N PHE A 518 -0.36 -13.64 20.28
CA PHE A 518 -0.18 -14.36 19.03
C PHE A 518 0.84 -13.71 18.07
N ALA A 519 0.89 -12.38 18.02
CA ALA A 519 1.77 -11.63 17.13
C ALA A 519 3.27 -11.83 17.44
N SER A 520 3.60 -12.30 18.64
CA SER A 520 4.95 -12.65 19.07
C SER A 520 5.47 -13.93 18.40
N ALA A 521 4.60 -14.87 18.06
CA ALA A 521 4.99 -16.21 17.60
C ALA A 521 5.22 -16.31 16.07
N ASN A 522 4.54 -15.49 15.26
CA ASN A 522 4.49 -15.67 13.80
C ASN A 522 5.15 -14.56 12.97
N ARG A 523 5.86 -13.60 13.59
CA ARG A 523 6.70 -12.65 12.85
C ARG A 523 7.99 -13.34 12.36
N LYS A 524 7.86 -14.21 11.35
CA LYS A 524 8.92 -14.36 10.34
C LYS A 524 9.21 -12.94 9.88
N LYS A 525 10.45 -12.49 10.07
CA LYS A 525 10.95 -11.12 9.85
C LYS A 525 10.43 -10.58 8.52
N LYS A 526 9.24 -9.94 8.48
CA LYS A 526 8.83 -9.18 7.29
C LYS A 526 9.96 -8.17 7.07
N PRO A 527 10.55 -8.13 5.86
CA PRO A 527 11.66 -7.23 5.56
C PRO A 527 11.23 -5.84 6.02
N HIS A 528 12.12 -5.17 6.76
CA HIS A 528 11.95 -3.86 7.38
C HIS A 528 11.33 -2.86 6.41
N HIS A 529 10.01 -2.90 6.23
CA HIS A 529 9.30 -1.81 5.63
C HIS A 529 9.33 -0.74 6.70
N ARG A 530 10.26 0.20 6.48
CA ARG A 530 10.69 1.26 7.37
C ARG A 530 9.53 1.69 8.25
N ARG A 531 9.45 1.11 9.44
CA ARG A 531 8.71 1.67 10.57
C ARG A 531 9.44 2.96 10.88
N THR A 532 9.18 4.00 10.08
CA THR A 532 9.55 5.37 10.39
C THR A 532 9.07 5.58 11.81
N GLY A 533 9.98 5.94 12.72
CA GLY A 533 9.77 5.96 14.17
C GLY A 533 8.74 6.96 14.67
N LYS A 534 7.54 6.97 14.08
CA LYS A 534 6.36 7.63 14.60
C LYS A 534 6.04 6.95 15.91
N ARG A 535 6.46 7.61 16.99
CA ARG A 535 6.07 7.34 18.38
C ARG A 535 4.59 6.97 18.38
N GLY A 536 4.25 5.84 19.00
CA GLY A 536 2.93 5.23 18.96
C GLY A 536 1.85 6.29 19.16
N VAL A 537 1.16 6.62 18.07
CA VAL A 537 -0.04 7.44 18.13
C VAL A 537 -0.99 6.64 19.02
N PRO A 538 -1.52 7.22 20.12
CA PRO A 538 -2.46 6.53 20.98
C PRO A 538 -3.59 6.00 20.10
N LYS A 539 -3.81 4.69 20.16
CA LYS A 539 -4.85 4.05 19.36
C LYS A 539 -6.19 4.56 19.87
N ARG A 540 -6.92 5.28 19.01
CA ARG A 540 -8.29 5.70 19.31
C ARG A 540 -9.09 4.43 19.62
N ARG A 541 -9.78 4.40 20.76
CA ARG A 541 -10.73 3.34 21.07
C ARG A 541 -11.85 3.41 20.02
N LEU A 542 -12.16 2.27 19.41
CA LEU A 542 -13.25 2.19 18.45
C LEU A 542 -14.58 2.28 19.19
N SER A 543 -15.57 2.94 18.59
CA SER A 543 -16.92 2.95 19.13
C SER A 543 -17.60 1.58 18.96
N PRO A 544 -18.66 1.29 19.74
CA PRO A 544 -19.41 0.04 19.61
C PRO A 544 -19.95 -0.22 18.20
N SER A 545 -20.38 0.83 17.49
CA SER A 545 -20.87 0.71 16.11
C SER A 545 -19.75 0.41 15.12
N GLN A 546 -18.58 1.03 15.26
CA GLN A 546 -17.41 0.68 14.45
C GLN A 546 -17.03 -0.79 14.62
N LEU A 547 -17.07 -1.30 15.84
CA LEU A 547 -16.86 -2.72 16.12
C LEU A 547 -17.94 -3.59 15.48
N HIS A 548 -19.20 -3.15 15.50
CA HIS A 548 -20.32 -3.82 14.84
C HIS A 548 -20.12 -3.91 13.32
N SER A 549 -19.84 -2.80 12.63
CA SER A 549 -19.60 -2.79 11.17
C SER A 549 -18.46 -3.73 10.78
N ARG A 550 -17.34 -3.66 11.51
CA ARG A 550 -16.15 -4.52 11.31
C ARG A 550 -16.48 -5.99 11.54
N ARG A 551 -17.34 -6.30 12.50
CA ARG A 551 -17.82 -7.65 12.76
C ARG A 551 -18.69 -8.18 11.62
N LEU A 552 -19.57 -7.35 11.05
CA LEU A 552 -20.36 -7.71 9.88
C LEU A 552 -19.48 -8.04 8.67
N VAL A 553 -18.45 -7.22 8.41
CA VAL A 553 -17.48 -7.49 7.33
C VAL A 553 -16.76 -8.82 7.57
N LEU A 554 -16.25 -9.07 8.78
CA LEU A 554 -15.62 -10.34 9.13
C LEU A 554 -16.55 -11.53 8.91
N ARG A 555 -17.81 -11.43 9.33
CA ARG A 555 -18.82 -12.48 9.11
C ARG A 555 -19.08 -12.75 7.63
N ARG A 556 -19.11 -11.70 6.80
CA ARG A 556 -19.24 -11.91 5.34
C ARG A 556 -18.02 -12.62 4.76
N MET A 557 -16.81 -12.31 5.23
CA MET A 557 -15.59 -13.02 4.84
C MET A 557 -15.59 -14.49 5.30
N LEU A 558 -16.35 -14.82 6.35
CA LEU A 558 -16.57 -16.19 6.84
C LEU A 558 -17.72 -16.93 6.14
N SER A 559 -18.31 -16.35 5.09
CA SER A 559 -19.37 -17.03 4.34
C SER A 559 -18.87 -18.26 3.58
N THR A 560 -19.78 -19.21 3.34
CA THR A 560 -19.51 -20.42 2.55
C THR A 560 -19.02 -20.08 1.14
N ASP A 561 -19.59 -19.06 0.51
CA ASP A 561 -19.19 -18.61 -0.84
C ASP A 561 -17.74 -18.10 -0.88
N MET A 562 -17.33 -17.34 0.14
CA MET A 562 -15.96 -16.87 0.26
C MET A 562 -14.99 -18.04 0.41
N PHE A 563 -15.32 -19.01 1.28
CA PHE A 563 -14.49 -20.21 1.43
C PHE A 563 -14.47 -21.07 0.17
N GLY A 564 -15.59 -21.20 -0.54
CA GLY A 564 -15.62 -21.84 -1.86
C GLY A 564 -14.64 -21.16 -2.84
N THR A 565 -14.60 -19.83 -2.83
CA THR A 565 -13.65 -19.04 -3.63
C THR A 565 -12.20 -19.29 -3.22
N LEU A 566 -11.88 -19.25 -1.92
CA LEU A 566 -10.53 -19.50 -1.40
C LEU A 566 -10.06 -20.93 -1.67
N LEU A 567 -10.94 -21.92 -1.51
CA LEU A 567 -10.66 -23.33 -1.81
C LEU A 567 -10.42 -23.53 -3.32
N SER A 568 -11.18 -22.84 -4.18
CA SER A 568 -10.90 -22.82 -5.63
C SER A 568 -9.51 -22.25 -5.92
N LEU A 569 -9.08 -21.19 -5.21
CA LEU A 569 -7.72 -20.64 -5.33
C LEU A 569 -6.64 -21.58 -4.80
N LEU A 570 -6.93 -22.47 -3.84
CA LEU A 570 -6.00 -23.52 -3.40
C LEU A 570 -5.76 -24.58 -4.48
N HIS A 571 -6.68 -24.73 -5.42
CA HIS A 571 -6.52 -25.59 -6.61
C HIS A 571 -5.90 -24.85 -7.80
N SER A 572 -5.56 -23.55 -7.66
CA SER A 572 -4.88 -22.79 -8.70
C SER A 572 -3.61 -23.51 -9.18
N PRO A 573 -3.28 -23.51 -10.49
CA PRO A 573 -2.04 -24.12 -10.97
C PRO A 573 -0.77 -23.38 -10.50
N TRP A 574 -0.91 -22.18 -9.92
CA TRP A 574 0.17 -21.27 -9.54
C TRP A 574 0.48 -21.33 -8.04
N ASP A 575 1.73 -21.67 -7.71
CA ASP A 575 2.19 -21.88 -6.33
C ASP A 575 1.99 -20.68 -5.41
N ARG A 576 2.26 -19.48 -5.92
CA ARG A 576 2.13 -18.25 -5.14
C ARG A 576 0.68 -17.95 -4.80
N THR A 577 -0.24 -18.09 -5.75
CA THR A 577 -1.70 -17.99 -5.52
C THR A 577 -2.16 -19.01 -4.47
N ARG A 578 -1.76 -20.29 -4.60
CA ARG A 578 -2.11 -21.35 -3.63
C ARG A 578 -1.63 -21.03 -2.23
N SER A 579 -0.37 -20.64 -2.10
CA SER A 579 0.26 -20.36 -0.81
C SER A 579 -0.35 -19.11 -0.15
N SER A 580 -0.57 -18.06 -0.93
CA SER A 580 -1.15 -16.81 -0.43
C SER A 580 -2.63 -16.99 -0.04
N SER A 581 -3.39 -17.79 -0.80
CA SER A 581 -4.78 -18.15 -0.44
C SER A 581 -4.83 -18.95 0.87
N TYR A 582 -3.92 -19.91 1.04
CA TYR A 582 -3.81 -20.66 2.30
C TYR A 582 -3.44 -19.77 3.48
N ASP A 583 -2.42 -18.92 3.34
CA ASP A 583 -1.97 -18.01 4.39
C ASP A 583 -3.11 -17.08 4.81
N PHE A 584 -3.86 -16.56 3.85
CA PHE A 584 -5.05 -15.75 4.08
C PHE A 584 -6.15 -16.53 4.81
N ALA A 585 -6.55 -17.71 4.30
CA ALA A 585 -7.59 -18.54 4.91
C ALA A 585 -7.23 -18.95 6.34
N ALA A 586 -5.98 -19.34 6.59
CA ALA A 586 -5.48 -19.68 7.92
C ALA A 586 -5.45 -18.46 8.84
N SER A 587 -5.12 -17.26 8.33
CA SER A 587 -5.22 -16.00 9.08
C SER A 587 -6.67 -15.70 9.45
N LEU A 588 -7.60 -15.81 8.50
CA LEU A 588 -9.02 -15.57 8.67
C LEU A 588 -9.62 -16.50 9.75
N ILE A 589 -9.39 -17.80 9.65
CA ILE A 589 -9.87 -18.81 10.63
C ILE A 589 -9.36 -18.46 12.05
N ARG A 590 -8.07 -18.15 12.18
CA ARG A 590 -7.47 -17.83 13.49
C ARG A 590 -8.06 -16.55 14.08
N ARG A 591 -8.17 -15.48 13.30
CA ARG A 591 -8.73 -14.21 13.77
C ARG A 591 -10.22 -14.32 14.10
N ALA A 592 -10.98 -15.11 13.34
CA ALA A 592 -12.37 -15.42 13.64
C ALA A 592 -12.51 -16.15 14.97
N ARG A 593 -11.67 -17.15 15.23
CA ARG A 593 -11.64 -17.88 16.51
C ARG A 593 -11.27 -17.02 17.69
N ALA A 594 -10.25 -16.18 17.55
CA ALA A 594 -9.85 -15.24 18.60
C ALA A 594 -10.98 -14.29 19.01
N ARG A 595 -11.95 -14.08 18.12
CA ARG A 595 -13.14 -13.24 18.32
C ARG A 595 -14.40 -14.01 18.66
N GLY A 596 -14.34 -15.35 18.70
CA GLY A 596 -15.51 -16.20 18.90
C GLY A 596 -16.56 -16.08 17.79
N GLU A 597 -16.14 -15.78 16.55
CA GLU A 597 -17.04 -15.89 15.40
C GLU A 597 -17.20 -17.35 14.97
N ASP A 598 -18.38 -17.68 14.48
CA ASP A 598 -18.65 -18.99 13.89
C ASP A 598 -17.94 -19.11 12.55
N LEU A 599 -17.27 -20.24 12.36
CA LEU A 599 -16.62 -20.60 11.10
C LEU A 599 -17.65 -21.26 10.18
N PRO A 600 -17.45 -21.24 8.86
CA PRO A 600 -18.42 -21.78 7.91
C PRO A 600 -18.63 -23.29 8.07
N PRO A 601 -19.82 -23.81 7.68
CA PRO A 601 -20.20 -25.22 7.77
C PRO A 601 -19.13 -26.23 7.33
N PRO A 602 -18.43 -26.05 6.18
CA PRO A 602 -17.41 -27.00 5.71
C PRO A 602 -16.23 -27.22 6.67
N LEU A 603 -16.06 -26.33 7.66
CA LEU A 603 -14.96 -26.35 8.63
C LEU A 603 -15.37 -26.78 10.04
N VAL A 604 -16.66 -26.80 10.36
CA VAL A 604 -17.15 -27.02 11.74
C VAL A 604 -18.23 -28.09 11.82
N GLU A 605 -19.13 -28.19 10.83
CA GLU A 605 -20.19 -29.19 10.88
C GLU A 605 -19.59 -30.58 10.68
N ASP A 606 -19.75 -31.46 11.65
CA ASP A 606 -19.10 -32.77 11.70
C ASP A 606 -19.26 -33.60 10.41
N ALA A 607 -20.42 -33.53 9.76
CA ALA A 607 -20.66 -34.24 8.50
C ALA A 607 -19.80 -33.67 7.36
N MET A 608 -19.80 -32.33 7.19
CA MET A 608 -19.04 -31.67 6.14
C MET A 608 -17.54 -31.65 6.42
N ALA A 609 -17.13 -31.47 7.67
CA ALA A 609 -15.75 -31.50 8.11
C ALA A 609 -15.13 -32.90 7.91
N ARG A 610 -15.87 -33.98 8.19
CA ARG A 610 -15.44 -35.36 7.86
C ARG A 610 -15.27 -35.55 6.36
N GLU A 611 -16.19 -35.03 5.55
CA GLU A 611 -16.07 -35.10 4.10
C GLU A 611 -14.86 -34.32 3.57
N ALA A 612 -14.66 -33.09 4.05
CA ALA A 612 -13.49 -32.28 3.72
C ALA A 612 -12.19 -32.97 4.18
N THR A 613 -12.20 -33.66 5.32
CA THR A 613 -11.06 -34.44 5.81
C THR A 613 -10.75 -35.61 4.89
N ARG A 614 -11.76 -36.39 4.49
CA ARG A 614 -11.60 -37.50 3.53
C ARG A 614 -11.01 -37.01 2.21
N ARG A 615 -11.54 -35.91 1.68
CA ARG A 615 -11.02 -35.26 0.46
C ARG A 615 -9.60 -34.75 0.64
N GLY A 616 -9.29 -34.12 1.79
CA GLY A 616 -7.95 -33.65 2.12
C GLY A 616 -6.92 -34.78 2.16
N VAL A 617 -7.26 -35.91 2.81
CA VAL A 617 -6.42 -37.12 2.85
C VAL A 617 -6.23 -37.73 1.46
N HIS A 618 -7.30 -37.79 0.66
CA HIS A 618 -7.22 -38.29 -0.72
C HIS A 618 -6.27 -37.43 -1.56
N LEU A 619 -6.47 -36.11 -1.57
CA LEU A 619 -5.64 -35.16 -2.31
C LEU A 619 -4.20 -35.17 -1.82
N ALA A 620 -3.96 -35.13 -0.49
CA ALA A 620 -2.63 -35.17 0.11
C ALA A 620 -1.86 -36.47 -0.22
N GLY A 621 -2.61 -37.55 -0.50
CA GLY A 621 -2.09 -38.83 -0.97
C GLY A 621 -1.81 -38.91 -2.47
N SER A 622 -2.17 -37.89 -3.25
CA SER A 622 -1.96 -37.90 -4.71
C SER A 622 -0.47 -37.89 -5.05
N PRO A 623 -0.03 -38.66 -6.06
CA PRO A 623 1.34 -38.57 -6.58
C PRO A 623 1.60 -37.24 -7.29
N ARG A 624 0.55 -36.50 -7.67
CA ARG A 624 0.70 -35.19 -8.30
C ARG A 624 0.95 -34.15 -7.23
N GLN A 625 2.15 -33.55 -7.25
CA GLN A 625 2.58 -32.55 -6.27
C GLN A 625 1.51 -31.47 -6.03
N ARG A 626 0.85 -30.95 -7.08
CA ARG A 626 -0.17 -29.91 -6.95
C ARG A 626 -1.38 -30.34 -6.13
N GLU A 627 -1.89 -31.55 -6.38
CA GLU A 627 -3.03 -32.10 -5.64
C GLU A 627 -2.63 -32.41 -4.20
N ALA A 628 -1.44 -32.99 -4.01
CA ALA A 628 -0.84 -33.25 -2.70
C ALA A 628 -0.75 -31.98 -1.85
N ASP A 629 -0.27 -30.90 -2.45
CA ASP A 629 -0.13 -29.57 -1.88
C ASP A 629 -1.47 -28.94 -1.48
N THR A 630 -2.52 -29.12 -2.30
CA THR A 630 -3.87 -28.64 -1.99
C THR A 630 -4.47 -29.44 -0.84
N GLY A 631 -4.33 -30.77 -0.86
CA GLY A 631 -4.77 -31.64 0.23
C GLY A 631 -4.09 -31.30 1.55
N ALA A 632 -2.78 -31.05 1.52
CA ALA A 632 -2.00 -30.64 2.69
C ALA A 632 -2.54 -29.37 3.33
N ARG A 633 -2.80 -28.35 2.50
CA ARG A 633 -3.34 -27.06 2.94
C ARG A 633 -4.77 -27.20 3.47
N LEU A 634 -5.61 -28.02 2.83
CA LEU A 634 -6.98 -28.30 3.30
C LEU A 634 -6.97 -28.95 4.70
N LEU A 635 -6.15 -29.98 4.91
CA LEU A 635 -6.00 -30.64 6.21
C LEU A 635 -5.49 -29.67 7.28
N ALA A 636 -4.54 -28.79 6.93
CA ALA A 636 -4.05 -27.78 7.86
C ALA A 636 -5.10 -26.72 8.21
N LEU A 637 -5.99 -26.35 7.28
CA LEU A 637 -7.13 -25.46 7.55
C LEU A 637 -8.16 -26.13 8.46
N LEU A 638 -8.45 -27.42 8.26
CA LEU A 638 -9.35 -28.21 9.12
C LEU A 638 -8.79 -28.33 10.54
N HIS A 639 -7.51 -28.65 10.69
CA HIS A 639 -6.85 -28.59 11.99
C HIS A 639 -6.96 -27.20 12.63
N ALA A 640 -6.70 -26.15 11.85
CA ALA A 640 -6.84 -24.78 12.31
C ALA A 640 -8.29 -24.40 12.66
N SER A 641 -9.30 -25.14 12.19
CA SER A 641 -10.73 -24.96 12.46
C SER A 641 -11.33 -25.90 13.52
N SER A 642 -10.57 -26.88 14.04
CA SER A 642 -10.96 -27.75 15.16
C SER A 642 -11.02 -26.98 16.49
N ARG A 643 -12.21 -26.81 17.09
CA ARG A 643 -12.41 -25.98 18.29
C ARG A 643 -11.62 -26.58 19.47
N PRO A 644 -10.90 -25.77 20.27
CA PRO A 644 -10.66 -26.17 21.65
C PRO A 644 -12.04 -26.19 22.31
N SER A 645 -12.52 -27.38 22.69
CA SER A 645 -13.74 -27.50 23.46
C SER A 645 -13.64 -26.58 24.68
N ARG A 646 -14.72 -25.87 25.06
CA ARG A 646 -14.77 -25.11 26.32
C ARG A 646 -14.48 -26.10 27.46
N GLY A 647 -13.21 -26.25 27.83
CA GLY A 647 -12.72 -27.25 28.79
C GLY A 647 -11.68 -28.27 28.28
N GLY A 648 -11.22 -28.24 27.02
CA GLY A 648 -10.14 -29.14 26.59
C GLY A 648 -9.57 -28.86 25.19
N GLU A 649 -8.24 -28.84 25.09
CA GLU A 649 -7.44 -28.78 23.84
C GLU A 649 -7.62 -30.01 22.92
N ARG A 650 -8.53 -30.93 23.26
CA ARG A 650 -8.63 -32.26 22.64
C ARG A 650 -8.85 -32.19 21.13
N GLY A 651 -9.74 -31.35 20.60
CA GLY A 651 -10.11 -31.42 19.18
C GLY A 651 -8.97 -31.16 18.17
N ALA A 652 -8.06 -30.23 18.46
CA ALA A 652 -6.93 -29.96 17.56
C ALA A 652 -5.79 -30.98 17.76
N ALA A 653 -5.49 -31.33 19.01
CA ALA A 653 -4.46 -32.31 19.34
C ALA A 653 -4.84 -33.72 18.84
N GLU A 654 -6.12 -34.08 18.92
CA GLU A 654 -6.69 -35.33 18.41
C GLU A 654 -6.58 -35.39 16.89
N PHE A 655 -7.03 -34.35 16.17
CA PHE A 655 -6.88 -34.29 14.71
C PHE A 655 -5.40 -34.37 14.28
N GLY A 656 -4.50 -33.67 14.97
CA GLY A 656 -3.07 -33.77 14.73
C GLY A 656 -2.53 -35.18 14.99
N GLY A 657 -2.98 -35.82 16.07
CA GLY A 657 -2.67 -37.21 16.41
C GLY A 657 -3.14 -38.18 15.33
N GLU A 658 -4.41 -38.12 14.93
CA GLU A 658 -4.99 -38.92 13.85
C GLU A 658 -4.22 -38.78 12.54
N LEU A 659 -3.75 -37.57 12.21
CA LEU A 659 -2.95 -37.33 11.03
C LEU A 659 -1.56 -38.00 11.13
N VAL A 660 -0.93 -37.98 12.31
CA VAL A 660 0.32 -38.71 12.55
C VAL A 660 0.09 -40.22 12.49
N ASP A 661 -0.96 -40.73 13.12
CA ASP A 661 -1.34 -42.14 13.08
C ASP A 661 -1.57 -42.61 11.64
N LEU A 662 -2.24 -41.79 10.82
CA LEU A 662 -2.44 -42.07 9.39
C LEU A 662 -1.11 -42.16 8.63
N VAL A 663 -0.15 -41.27 8.91
CA VAL A 663 1.18 -41.28 8.29
C VAL A 663 1.97 -42.51 8.73
N GLU A 664 2.01 -42.80 10.03
CA GLU A 664 2.69 -43.98 10.59
C GLU A 664 2.12 -45.28 9.97
N ASN A 665 0.80 -45.41 9.87
CA ASN A 665 0.13 -46.55 9.23
C ASN A 665 0.43 -46.68 7.72
N ARG A 666 0.67 -45.58 7.01
CA ARG A 666 1.08 -45.62 5.59
C ARG A 666 2.54 -46.02 5.45
N LEU A 667 3.43 -45.48 6.28
CA LEU A 667 4.84 -45.86 6.31
C LEU A 667 5.01 -47.35 6.61
N GLU A 668 4.24 -47.88 7.55
CA GLU A 668 4.30 -49.31 7.89
C GLU A 668 3.83 -50.20 6.74
N ARG A 669 2.74 -49.83 6.05
CA ARG A 669 2.29 -50.56 4.84
C ARG A 669 3.33 -50.52 3.73
N MET A 670 4.04 -49.40 3.58
CA MET A 670 5.13 -49.29 2.61
C MET A 670 6.33 -50.15 2.99
N ARG A 671 6.74 -50.16 4.26
CA ARG A 671 7.77 -51.06 4.77
C ARG A 671 7.45 -52.52 4.43
N ILE A 672 6.25 -52.97 4.78
CA ILE A 672 5.80 -54.35 4.51
C ILE A 672 5.80 -54.65 3.01
N ALA A 673 5.36 -53.71 2.17
CA ALA A 673 5.34 -53.90 0.72
C ALA A 673 6.75 -53.97 0.12
N LEU A 674 7.68 -53.11 0.57
CA LEU A 674 9.08 -53.15 0.18
C LEU A 674 9.73 -54.47 0.61
N GLU A 675 9.51 -54.92 1.85
CA GLU A 675 10.01 -56.21 2.33
C GLU A 675 9.51 -57.39 1.49
N ARG A 676 8.26 -57.34 1.01
CA ARG A 676 7.72 -58.36 0.10
C ARG A 676 8.36 -58.29 -1.29
N ALA A 677 8.61 -57.10 -1.81
CA ALA A 677 9.26 -56.93 -3.11
C ALA A 677 10.71 -57.43 -3.09
N VAL A 678 11.45 -57.13 -2.01
CA VAL A 678 12.83 -57.59 -1.80
C VAL A 678 12.90 -59.11 -1.59
N LYS A 679 11.96 -59.70 -0.82
CA LYS A 679 11.91 -61.15 -0.61
C LYS A 679 11.35 -61.95 -1.79
N GLY A 680 10.52 -61.33 -2.63
CA GLY A 680 9.82 -61.99 -3.74
C GLY A 680 10.64 -62.13 -5.02
N THR A 681 11.75 -61.41 -5.16
CA THR A 681 12.63 -61.45 -6.33
C THR A 681 13.62 -62.61 -6.32
N THR A 682 13.83 -63.28 -5.18
CA THR A 682 14.81 -64.38 -5.06
C THR A 682 14.25 -65.78 -5.40
N GLY A 683 13.05 -65.90 -6.00
CA GLY A 683 12.33 -67.19 -6.09
C GLY A 683 11.75 -67.62 -7.44
N SER A 684 11.85 -66.85 -8.53
CA SER A 684 11.27 -67.23 -9.83
C SER A 684 12.34 -67.72 -10.81
N GLY A 685 12.96 -68.85 -10.48
CA GLY A 685 13.87 -69.59 -11.34
C GLY A 685 13.61 -71.08 -11.25
N GLY A 686 12.79 -71.61 -12.17
CA GLY A 686 12.90 -73.01 -12.60
C GLY A 686 11.66 -73.91 -12.46
N GLY A 687 10.99 -74.14 -13.60
CA GLY A 687 10.61 -75.49 -14.03
C GLY A 687 9.17 -75.96 -13.75
N GLY A 688 8.42 -76.26 -14.82
CA GLY A 688 7.23 -77.09 -14.71
C GLY A 688 6.25 -76.99 -15.88
N ALA A 689 6.63 -77.55 -17.04
CA ALA A 689 5.70 -77.88 -18.10
C ALA A 689 4.82 -79.08 -17.68
N GLY A 690 3.52 -79.04 -17.98
CA GLY A 690 2.75 -80.26 -18.27
C GLY A 690 1.45 -80.50 -17.49
N SER A 691 0.43 -80.80 -18.30
CA SER A 691 -0.68 -81.74 -18.07
C SER A 691 -2.06 -81.19 -17.76
N ALA A 692 -2.92 -81.39 -18.76
CA ALA A 692 -4.36 -81.37 -18.70
C ALA A 692 -4.92 -82.40 -17.70
N GLY A 693 -6.10 -82.10 -17.14
CA GLY A 693 -6.89 -83.01 -16.32
C GLY A 693 -8.27 -82.42 -16.02
N THR A 694 -9.26 -82.87 -16.77
CA THR A 694 -10.71 -82.69 -16.54
C THR A 694 -11.20 -83.54 -15.37
N ALA A 695 -12.04 -83.01 -14.47
CA ALA A 695 -13.09 -83.76 -13.78
C ALA A 695 -14.05 -82.82 -13.01
N GLU A 696 -15.34 -83.05 -13.20
CA GLU A 696 -16.49 -82.51 -12.46
C GLU A 696 -16.49 -82.88 -10.98
N VAL A 697 -17.22 -82.12 -10.13
CA VAL A 697 -18.39 -82.58 -9.33
C VAL A 697 -18.90 -81.43 -8.43
N ALA A 698 -20.23 -81.41 -8.31
CA ALA A 698 -21.13 -80.40 -7.75
C ALA A 698 -21.05 -80.14 -6.23
N GLY A 699 -21.55 -78.96 -5.84
CA GLY A 699 -21.92 -78.59 -4.47
C GLY A 699 -22.77 -77.31 -4.45
N ASP A 700 -24.05 -77.48 -4.12
CA ASP A 700 -25.17 -76.54 -4.18
C ASP A 700 -25.34 -75.77 -2.86
N ALA A 701 -25.47 -74.42 -2.90
CA ALA A 701 -26.27 -73.57 -1.98
C ALA A 701 -26.00 -72.05 -2.17
N PRO A 702 -26.98 -71.15 -1.89
CA PRO A 702 -27.07 -69.81 -2.48
C PRO A 702 -26.74 -68.67 -1.51
N GLY A 703 -26.32 -67.51 -2.04
CA GLY A 703 -26.24 -66.27 -1.27
C GLY A 703 -25.47 -65.16 -1.97
N GLU A 704 -26.24 -64.29 -2.64
CA GLU A 704 -25.95 -62.91 -3.05
C GLU A 704 -24.59 -62.32 -2.62
N ASP A 705 -23.69 -62.08 -3.59
CA ASP A 705 -22.73 -60.98 -3.49
C ASP A 705 -22.34 -60.52 -4.90
N GLU A 706 -22.52 -59.23 -5.18
CA GLU A 706 -22.25 -58.62 -6.49
C GLU A 706 -20.74 -58.60 -6.76
N GLY A 707 -20.29 -59.56 -7.55
CA GLY A 707 -18.95 -59.59 -8.11
C GLY A 707 -18.77 -58.60 -9.25
N GLU A 708 -18.00 -57.53 -9.02
CA GLU A 708 -17.06 -57.03 -10.03
C GLU A 708 -15.78 -57.87 -9.94
N GLY A 709 -15.63 -58.82 -10.86
CA GLY A 709 -14.43 -59.59 -11.05
C GLY A 709 -13.34 -58.76 -11.74
N GLU A 710 -12.31 -58.36 -11.00
CA GLU A 710 -11.05 -57.88 -11.56
C GLU A 710 -10.00 -59.01 -11.44
N SER A 711 -9.73 -59.63 -12.59
CA SER A 711 -8.83 -60.76 -12.78
C SER A 711 -7.38 -60.47 -12.37
N ASP A 712 -6.75 -61.46 -11.73
CA ASP A 712 -5.32 -61.57 -11.46
C ASP A 712 -4.45 -61.28 -12.70
N ALA A 713 -3.90 -60.07 -12.75
CA ALA A 713 -2.92 -59.67 -13.75
C ALA A 713 -1.88 -58.73 -13.12
N ALA A 714 -0.80 -59.31 -12.57
CA ALA A 714 0.39 -58.64 -12.01
C ALA A 714 0.08 -57.63 -10.87
N PRO A 715 1.03 -57.32 -9.97
CA PRO A 715 0.77 -56.34 -8.92
C PRO A 715 0.70 -54.92 -9.52
N LYS A 716 -0.43 -54.56 -10.13
CA LYS A 716 -0.85 -53.16 -10.44
C LYS A 716 -1.01 -52.29 -9.18
N GLY A 717 -0.61 -52.80 -8.00
CA GLY A 717 -0.61 -52.12 -6.72
C GLY A 717 0.63 -51.25 -6.45
N ALA A 718 1.69 -51.28 -7.27
CA ALA A 718 2.86 -50.42 -7.07
C ALA A 718 2.52 -48.91 -7.16
N GLY A 719 1.45 -48.56 -7.90
CA GLY A 719 0.90 -47.19 -7.93
C GLY A 719 0.13 -46.77 -6.66
N LYS A 720 -0.10 -47.68 -5.69
CA LYS A 720 -0.80 -47.41 -4.41
C LYS A 720 0.17 -47.08 -3.26
N LEU A 721 1.48 -47.01 -3.52
CA LEU A 721 2.51 -46.67 -2.54
C LEU A 721 3.24 -45.34 -2.82
N PRO A 722 2.60 -44.24 -3.29
CA PRO A 722 3.28 -42.97 -3.26
C PRO A 722 3.45 -42.56 -1.79
N LEU A 723 4.70 -42.46 -1.34
CA LEU A 723 5.08 -41.64 -0.20
C LEU A 723 4.37 -40.30 -0.37
N ALA A 724 3.31 -40.11 0.41
CA ALA A 724 2.40 -39.00 0.26
C ALA A 724 3.05 -37.73 0.80
N HIS A 725 3.92 -37.11 0.00
CA HIS A 725 4.58 -35.85 0.31
C HIS A 725 3.59 -34.82 0.89
N GLY A 726 2.35 -34.81 0.37
CA GLY A 726 1.27 -33.96 0.88
C GLY A 726 0.90 -34.22 2.35
N LEU A 727 0.93 -35.46 2.85
CA LEU A 727 0.64 -35.73 4.27
C LEU A 727 1.76 -35.24 5.20
N PHE A 728 3.02 -35.37 4.80
CA PHE A 728 4.13 -34.77 5.54
C PHE A 728 4.07 -33.24 5.50
N GLN A 729 3.72 -32.68 4.35
CA GLN A 729 3.50 -31.24 4.22
C GLN A 729 2.32 -30.78 5.08
N ALA A 730 1.24 -31.57 5.19
CA ALA A 730 0.11 -31.29 6.08
C ALA A 730 0.56 -31.25 7.55
N LEU A 731 1.31 -32.28 7.99
CA LEU A 731 1.90 -32.33 9.33
C LEU A 731 2.78 -31.10 9.59
N ARG A 732 3.66 -30.75 8.66
CA ARG A 732 4.49 -29.55 8.77
C ARG A 732 3.66 -28.28 8.94
N LEU A 733 2.62 -28.09 8.12
CA LEU A 733 1.74 -26.91 8.19
C LEU A 733 0.96 -26.86 9.51
N VAL A 734 0.49 -28.01 10.00
CA VAL A 734 -0.17 -28.17 11.31
C VAL A 734 0.80 -27.77 12.44
N LEU A 735 2.03 -28.28 12.39
CA LEU A 735 3.07 -27.97 13.37
C LEU A 735 3.43 -26.50 13.33
N ASP A 736 3.68 -25.91 12.15
CA ASP A 736 3.98 -24.48 11.96
C ASP A 736 2.83 -23.57 12.46
N GLY A 737 1.58 -24.04 12.33
CA GLY A 737 0.36 -23.29 12.68
C GLY A 737 0.03 -23.24 14.18
N GLY A 738 0.46 -24.22 14.98
CA GLY A 738 0.12 -24.31 16.41
C GLY A 738 0.73 -23.21 17.31
N GLY A 739 0.22 -23.02 18.53
CA GLY A 739 0.90 -22.20 19.55
C GLY A 739 2.03 -22.97 20.24
N ALA A 740 2.99 -22.29 20.90
CA ALA A 740 4.15 -22.92 21.53
C ALA A 740 3.82 -23.94 22.67
N GLY A 741 2.61 -23.90 23.22
CA GLY A 741 2.25 -24.60 24.47
C GLY A 741 1.90 -26.09 24.37
N ALA A 742 1.22 -26.54 23.31
CA ALA A 742 0.67 -27.91 23.22
C ALA A 742 1.53 -28.88 22.37
N ARG A 743 2.83 -28.58 22.20
CA ARG A 743 3.60 -29.04 21.04
C ARG A 743 4.54 -30.22 21.26
N SER A 744 5.03 -30.51 22.46
CA SER A 744 6.15 -31.47 22.63
C SER A 744 5.85 -32.86 22.07
N ASP A 745 4.67 -33.38 22.39
CA ASP A 745 4.34 -34.78 22.13
C ASP A 745 4.01 -35.01 20.66
N LEU A 746 3.19 -34.14 20.08
CA LEU A 746 2.88 -34.18 18.64
C LEU A 746 4.14 -33.94 17.79
N HIS A 747 5.02 -33.02 18.20
CA HIS A 747 6.30 -32.80 17.52
C HIS A 747 7.18 -34.05 17.60
N GLY A 748 7.27 -34.67 18.78
CA GLY A 748 8.02 -35.90 18.97
C GLY A 748 7.50 -37.05 18.11
N ARG A 749 6.18 -37.25 18.04
CA ARG A 749 5.55 -38.26 17.18
C ARG A 749 5.80 -37.97 15.69
N ALA A 750 5.55 -36.73 15.25
CA ALA A 750 5.77 -36.33 13.86
C ALA A 750 7.25 -36.46 13.45
N ALA A 751 8.19 -36.10 14.34
CA ALA A 751 9.62 -36.27 14.11
C ALA A 751 9.99 -37.75 13.91
N ARG A 752 9.45 -38.66 14.74
CA ARG A 752 9.65 -40.11 14.56
C ARG A 752 9.10 -40.61 13.23
N ALA A 753 7.91 -40.16 12.85
CA ALA A 753 7.32 -40.50 11.55
C ALA A 753 8.20 -40.02 10.39
N CYS A 754 8.74 -38.80 10.46
CA CYS A 754 9.69 -38.28 9.47
C CYS A 754 10.99 -39.10 9.42
N CYS A 755 11.58 -39.46 10.56
CA CYS A 755 12.78 -40.31 10.58
C CYS A 755 12.54 -41.66 9.91
N ARG A 756 11.43 -42.33 10.22
CA ARG A 756 11.05 -43.59 9.57
C ARG A 756 10.85 -43.46 8.06
N ALA A 757 10.29 -42.34 7.61
CA ALA A 757 10.14 -42.06 6.19
C ALA A 757 11.50 -41.90 5.48
N ILE A 758 12.46 -41.23 6.14
CA ILE A 758 13.83 -41.08 5.65
C ILE A 758 14.52 -42.45 5.61
N GLU A 759 14.42 -43.25 6.67
CA GLU A 759 14.96 -44.61 6.75
C GLU A 759 14.45 -45.49 5.59
N LEU A 760 13.13 -45.51 5.35
CA LEU A 760 12.54 -46.25 4.23
C LEU A 760 13.00 -45.73 2.87
N SER A 761 13.15 -44.42 2.72
CA SER A 761 13.63 -43.83 1.46
C SER A 761 15.10 -44.17 1.20
N LEU A 762 15.93 -44.17 2.23
CA LEU A 762 17.34 -44.54 2.15
C LEU A 762 17.52 -46.03 1.85
N ALA A 763 16.69 -46.91 2.43
CA ALA A 763 16.71 -48.35 2.15
C ALA A 763 16.44 -48.63 0.65
N VAL A 764 15.44 -47.97 0.06
CA VAL A 764 15.15 -48.10 -1.37
C VAL A 764 16.31 -47.63 -2.25
N VAL A 765 16.98 -46.53 -1.88
CA VAL A 765 18.12 -46.00 -2.64
C VAL A 765 19.35 -46.91 -2.53
N ALA A 766 19.60 -47.49 -1.36
CA ALA A 766 20.70 -48.43 -1.16
C ALA A 766 20.51 -49.70 -2.01
N ASP A 767 19.31 -50.30 -1.98
CA ASP A 767 19.01 -51.53 -2.73
C ASP A 767 19.07 -51.33 -4.26
N VAL A 768 18.75 -50.14 -4.77
CA VAL A 768 18.90 -49.83 -6.21
C VAL A 768 20.38 -49.79 -6.62
N LYS A 769 21.26 -49.29 -5.75
CA LYS A 769 22.67 -49.13 -6.06
C LYS A 769 23.41 -50.47 -6.10
N ASP A 770 23.02 -51.42 -5.25
CA ASP A 770 23.63 -52.77 -5.24
C ASP A 770 23.26 -53.57 -6.50
N HIS A 771 22.09 -53.30 -7.10
CA HIS A 771 21.71 -53.91 -8.39
C HIS A 771 22.43 -53.32 -9.60
N ASP A 772 22.76 -52.03 -9.60
CA ASP A 772 23.52 -51.37 -10.69
C ASP A 772 25.02 -51.74 -10.68
N GLU A 773 25.54 -52.31 -9.58
CA GLU A 773 26.93 -52.80 -9.50
C GLU A 773 27.08 -54.30 -9.88
N GLU A 774 25.97 -55.04 -9.98
CA GLU A 774 25.93 -56.46 -10.41
C GLU A 774 25.56 -56.67 -11.90
N GLU A 775 25.08 -55.65 -12.61
CA GLU A 775 24.99 -55.61 -14.10
C GLU A 775 26.26 -55.00 -14.71
#